data_AF-A0A074RKT9-F1
#
_entry.id   AF-A0A074RKT9-F1
#
_cell.length_a   1.000
_cell.length_b   1.000
_cell.length_c   1.000
_cell.angle_alpha   90.00
_cell.angle_beta   90.00
_cell.angle_gamma   90.00
#
_symmetry.space_group_name_H-M   'P 1'
#
loop_
_entity.id
_entity.type
_entity.pdbx_description
1 polymer ?
#
loop_
_entity_poly.entity_id
_entity_poly.type
_entity_poly.pdbx_seq_one_letter_code
_entity_poly.pdbx_strand_id
1 'polypeptide(L)'
;MNDADLDIFAQGAAGLALAAGALAEAAQSLSEAAAALSAFSIASQDDGTSSTTYQSCESNTHVSQSRETVNENDQDQEGDDDGSSVGANTGNNAHPRDVTPETPVDKGVRNPLPHPRDPAPTESHSDAQDKPSGAQKPLGIDSLGELLPSGCFYLILEEEFDALPLILAHATAGKRTVCYLPTSGSLFPWESIVSAVIPDRQVRSAIGFSGNTIVQLSDVVDHFSSSSDGSVLVLRPTYLPRVHQNKAHSMCNSLIFWGLPGAKFWPDVLEALKQSPHTLFILGIREYLDSTCQGFMAKLGSSLKAHPHSSTLDSFEPGSFLATFRENVQRTISRAQHTQNIQTIYEELLELPINDTTHVGFVTQSREERIDVVNKFVARVFLRGRTQDGSTRFPVNGQGLLISDKAHRRLGTVFNKPSQPSQPSQPSQPSKATPASIGTNVKPTPIPRPLTETVVDNTPPKPTFTFTPRPGQWHIILQQDADAIPLICYLAHQHPKSLCSISHTHTAYVYGELFKKISTYEVTATSKKPRTIEEGLQRFCNVRLQSGLCLLRGNPPTVPDTSPNFERVKADALIYWGFPSSNSFLWPRPTFQDQFTHIYLIIPPNRSSTAGSPTLFREHPDSAMFNAQDGDSTLHQFREKAKTALGSMTHGELKQIIQFYFPAHPPAYLTAEFIGKVMMRDDYF
;
A
#
# COMPACT_ATOMS: atom_id res chain seq x y z
N MET A 1 -50.30 0.78 -8.10
CA MET A 1 -49.32 -0.24 -8.51
C MET A 1 -49.99 -0.99 -9.64
N ASN A 2 -49.49 -0.83 -10.86
CA ASN A 2 -50.07 -1.52 -12.02
C ASN A 2 -49.52 -2.96 -12.09
N ASP A 3 -50.11 -3.83 -12.90
CA ASP A 3 -49.70 -5.25 -12.96
C ASP A 3 -48.23 -5.41 -13.36
N ALA A 4 -47.66 -4.46 -14.11
CA ALA A 4 -46.24 -4.45 -14.47
C ALA A 4 -45.32 -4.20 -13.26
N ASP A 5 -45.74 -3.36 -12.30
CA ASP A 5 -44.99 -3.12 -11.06
C ASP A 5 -44.99 -4.36 -10.15
N LEU A 6 -46.07 -5.15 -10.18
CA LEU A 6 -46.22 -6.41 -9.44
C LEU A 6 -45.30 -7.50 -9.99
N ASP A 7 -45.19 -7.63 -11.31
CA ASP A 7 -44.29 -8.59 -11.95
C ASP A 7 -42.81 -8.28 -11.69
N ILE A 8 -42.42 -7.00 -11.70
CA ILE A 8 -41.06 -6.57 -11.37
C ILE A 8 -40.72 -6.90 -9.90
N PHE A 9 -41.66 -6.69 -8.99
CA PHE A 9 -41.49 -7.06 -7.57
C PHE A 9 -41.39 -8.57 -7.36
N ALA A 10 -42.22 -9.36 -8.04
CA ALA A 10 -42.18 -10.81 -7.98
C ALA A 10 -40.85 -11.37 -8.52
N GLN A 11 -40.35 -10.81 -9.61
CA GLN A 11 -39.06 -11.20 -10.19
C GLN A 11 -37.87 -10.79 -9.30
N GLY A 12 -37.96 -9.63 -8.65
CA GLY A 12 -37.00 -9.21 -7.63
C GLY A 12 -36.98 -10.12 -6.40
N ALA A 13 -38.16 -10.52 -5.91
CA ALA A 13 -38.30 -11.45 -4.79
C ALA A 13 -37.75 -12.84 -5.11
N ALA A 14 -37.99 -13.35 -6.33
CA ALA A 14 -37.44 -14.62 -6.80
C ALA A 14 -35.90 -14.57 -6.91
N GLY A 15 -35.34 -13.47 -7.42
CA GLY A 15 -33.89 -13.26 -7.46
C GLY A 15 -33.25 -13.21 -6.07
N LEU A 16 -33.90 -12.57 -5.10
CA LEU A 16 -33.47 -12.54 -3.70
C LEU A 16 -33.52 -13.92 -3.04
N ALA A 17 -34.55 -14.73 -3.32
CA ALA A 17 -34.65 -16.09 -2.80
C ALA A 17 -33.53 -17.01 -3.34
N LEU A 18 -33.19 -16.90 -4.63
CA LEU A 18 -32.08 -17.65 -5.23
C LEU A 18 -30.72 -17.22 -4.64
N ALA A 19 -30.52 -15.92 -4.44
CA ALA A 19 -29.31 -15.41 -3.80
C ALA A 19 -29.17 -15.88 -2.34
N ALA A 20 -30.28 -15.92 -1.59
CA ALA A 20 -30.30 -16.45 -0.23
C ALA A 20 -29.98 -17.96 -0.18
N GLY A 21 -30.50 -18.74 -1.15
CA GLY A 21 -30.16 -20.16 -1.29
C GLY A 21 -28.68 -20.39 -1.55
N ALA A 22 -28.09 -19.66 -2.51
CA ALA A 22 -26.66 -19.75 -2.81
C ALA A 22 -25.77 -19.35 -1.61
N LEU A 23 -26.21 -18.37 -0.81
CA LEU A 23 -25.52 -17.96 0.42
C LEU A 23 -25.57 -19.06 1.50
N ALA A 24 -26.71 -19.73 1.64
CA ALA A 24 -26.88 -20.82 2.59
C ALA A 24 -26.01 -22.04 2.22
N GLU A 25 -25.95 -22.41 0.93
CA GLU A 25 -25.07 -23.46 0.43
C GLU A 25 -23.60 -23.12 0.67
N ALA A 26 -23.18 -21.89 0.37
CA ALA A 26 -21.82 -21.43 0.63
C ALA A 26 -21.45 -21.47 2.13
N ALA A 27 -22.39 -21.08 3.01
CA ALA A 27 -22.20 -21.15 4.46
C ALA A 27 -22.06 -22.60 4.95
N GLN A 28 -22.84 -23.53 4.39
CA GLN A 28 -22.74 -24.94 4.71
C GLN A 28 -21.38 -25.52 4.27
N SER A 29 -20.93 -25.24 3.03
CA SER A 29 -19.61 -25.68 2.55
C SER A 29 -18.46 -25.13 3.40
N LEU A 30 -18.58 -23.90 3.90
CA LEU A 30 -17.60 -23.30 4.82
C LEU A 30 -17.59 -24.01 6.18
N SER A 31 -18.77 -24.39 6.69
CA SER A 31 -18.88 -25.14 7.95
C SER A 31 -18.29 -26.55 7.82
N GLU A 32 -18.51 -27.22 6.70
CA GLU A 32 -17.93 -28.54 6.41
C GLU A 32 -16.40 -28.47 6.27
N ALA A 33 -15.88 -27.44 5.58
CA ALA A 33 -14.45 -27.20 5.50
C ALA A 33 -13.81 -26.90 6.86
N ALA A 34 -14.48 -26.13 7.71
CA ALA A 34 -14.03 -25.86 9.08
C ALA A 34 -13.98 -27.15 9.93
N ALA A 35 -15.00 -28.00 9.83
CA ALA A 35 -15.03 -29.29 10.51
C ALA A 35 -13.89 -30.22 10.04
N ALA A 36 -13.60 -30.25 8.73
CA ALA A 36 -12.49 -31.02 8.18
C ALA A 36 -11.12 -30.53 8.68
N LEU A 37 -10.93 -29.21 8.81
CA LEU A 37 -9.71 -28.62 9.37
C LEU A 37 -9.55 -28.93 10.86
N SER A 38 -10.65 -28.92 11.63
CA SER A 38 -10.63 -29.32 13.04
C SER A 38 -10.25 -30.79 13.21
N ALA A 39 -10.72 -31.69 12.34
CA ALA A 39 -10.33 -33.09 12.36
C ALA A 39 -8.82 -33.31 12.08
N PHE A 40 -8.23 -32.52 11.17
CA PHE A 40 -6.80 -32.55 10.90
C PHE A 40 -5.94 -32.06 12.07
N SER A 41 -6.44 -31.09 12.84
CA SER A 41 -5.73 -30.56 14.02
C SER A 41 -5.63 -31.59 15.15
N ILE A 42 -6.55 -32.55 15.23
CA ILE A 42 -6.56 -33.60 16.25
C ILE A 42 -5.66 -34.78 15.83
N ALA A 43 -5.61 -35.10 14.53
CA ALA A 43 -4.77 -36.18 14.01
C ALA A 43 -3.25 -35.86 14.02
N SER A 44 -2.86 -34.59 14.15
CA SER A 44 -1.44 -34.17 14.15
C SER A 44 -0.76 -34.22 15.53
N GLN A 45 -1.46 -34.60 16.60
CA GLN A 45 -0.89 -34.64 17.95
C GLN A 45 -0.43 -36.04 18.40
N ASP A 46 -0.59 -37.07 17.56
CA ASP A 46 -0.39 -38.47 17.98
C ASP A 46 0.64 -39.24 17.14
N ASP A 47 1.72 -38.56 16.70
CA ASP A 47 2.90 -39.24 16.16
C ASP A 47 4.06 -39.16 17.16
N GLY A 48 4.13 -40.19 18.00
CA GLY A 48 5.23 -40.43 18.93
C GLY A 48 6.54 -40.73 18.19
N THR A 49 7.57 -39.93 18.47
CA THR A 49 8.96 -40.26 18.13
C THR A 49 9.89 -40.04 19.32
N SER A 50 10.30 -41.17 19.90
CA SER A 50 11.62 -41.55 20.39
C SER A 50 12.58 -40.45 20.87
N SER A 51 12.69 -40.34 22.20
CA SER A 51 13.77 -39.68 22.94
C SER A 51 15.16 -40.11 22.44
N THR A 52 15.96 -39.15 21.97
CA THR A 52 17.41 -39.32 21.78
C THR A 52 18.15 -38.43 22.78
N THR A 53 18.72 -39.10 23.78
CA THR A 53 19.72 -38.60 24.73
C THR A 53 20.86 -37.90 24.01
N TYR A 54 21.08 -36.60 24.28
CA TYR A 54 22.35 -35.93 23.99
C TYR A 54 23.01 -35.48 25.28
N GLN A 55 24.19 -36.05 25.52
CA GLN A 55 25.11 -35.74 26.60
C GLN A 55 25.52 -34.26 26.58
N SER A 56 25.32 -33.60 27.72
CA SER A 56 25.88 -32.29 28.03
C SER A 56 27.33 -32.45 28.51
N CYS A 57 28.26 -31.79 27.82
CA CYS A 57 29.63 -31.60 28.32
C CYS A 57 29.65 -30.37 29.24
N GLU A 58 29.89 -30.61 30.53
CA GLU A 58 30.26 -29.60 31.51
C GLU A 58 31.62 -28.97 31.15
N SER A 59 31.72 -27.66 31.32
CA SER A 59 33.00 -26.97 31.51
C SER A 59 32.81 -25.82 32.47
N ASN A 60 33.45 -25.98 33.63
CA ASN A 60 33.51 -25.08 34.77
C ASN A 60 33.92 -23.65 34.42
N THR A 61 33.23 -22.66 34.99
CA THR A 61 33.93 -21.51 35.62
C THR A 61 33.04 -20.76 36.63
N HIS A 62 33.41 -20.93 37.91
CA HIS A 62 33.35 -20.01 39.05
C HIS A 62 32.26 -18.91 39.18
N VAL A 63 31.41 -19.12 40.20
CA VAL A 63 31.17 -18.25 41.37
C VAL A 63 30.80 -16.77 41.15
N SER A 64 29.54 -16.42 41.42
CA SER A 64 29.19 -15.56 42.58
C SER A 64 27.71 -15.69 42.96
N GLN A 65 27.52 -15.80 44.27
CA GLN A 65 26.31 -16.16 45.00
C GLN A 65 25.25 -15.05 45.00
N SER A 66 23.97 -15.42 44.98
CA SER A 66 22.92 -14.86 45.86
C SER A 66 21.77 -15.86 45.95
N ARG A 67 21.59 -16.42 47.15
CA ARG A 67 20.48 -17.26 47.58
C ARG A 67 19.18 -16.46 47.59
N GLU A 68 18.09 -17.04 47.11
CA GLU A 68 16.80 -17.01 47.82
C GLU A 68 15.98 -18.23 47.42
N THR A 69 15.71 -19.06 48.42
CA THR A 69 14.95 -20.30 48.39
C THR A 69 13.47 -20.01 48.63
N VAL A 70 12.58 -20.47 47.76
CA VAL A 70 11.20 -20.80 48.14
C VAL A 70 10.81 -22.10 47.44
N ASN A 71 10.70 -23.15 48.26
CA ASN A 71 9.99 -24.39 47.99
C ASN A 71 8.52 -24.10 47.75
N GLU A 72 7.89 -24.80 46.80
CA GLU A 72 6.59 -25.43 47.04
C GLU A 72 6.41 -26.56 46.00
N ASN A 73 6.41 -27.79 46.54
CA ASN A 73 5.85 -28.98 45.92
C ASN A 73 4.34 -28.80 45.85
N ASP A 74 3.69 -29.32 44.81
CA ASP A 74 2.46 -30.08 44.98
C ASP A 74 2.34 -31.08 43.83
N GLN A 75 2.34 -32.36 44.23
CA GLN A 75 1.90 -33.51 43.44
C GLN A 75 0.42 -33.69 43.72
N ASP A 76 -0.37 -33.96 42.69
CA ASP A 76 -1.59 -34.75 42.84
C ASP A 76 -1.75 -35.66 41.61
N GLN A 77 -1.70 -36.96 41.90
CA GLN A 77 -2.14 -38.08 41.07
C GLN A 77 -3.54 -38.49 41.55
N GLU A 78 -4.43 -38.79 40.61
CA GLU A 78 -5.54 -39.76 40.65
C GLU A 78 -6.30 -39.57 39.32
N GLY A 79 -6.83 -40.56 38.61
CA GLY A 79 -7.07 -41.98 38.83
C GLY A 79 -7.91 -42.46 37.64
N ASP A 80 -7.83 -43.76 37.36
CA ASP A 80 -8.38 -44.48 36.21
C ASP A 80 -9.90 -44.34 35.99
N ASP A 81 -10.35 -44.56 34.74
CA ASP A 81 -11.53 -45.40 34.51
C ASP A 81 -11.59 -45.99 33.09
N ASP A 82 -11.82 -47.31 33.06
CA ASP A 82 -11.99 -48.21 31.92
C ASP A 82 -13.31 -48.00 31.17
N GLY A 83 -13.32 -48.27 29.86
CA GLY A 83 -14.55 -48.19 29.05
C GLY A 83 -14.49 -48.85 27.66
N SER A 84 -14.56 -50.18 27.65
CA SER A 84 -14.69 -51.09 26.50
C SER A 84 -15.88 -50.82 25.54
N SER A 85 -15.68 -50.94 24.22
CA SER A 85 -16.59 -51.61 23.24
C SER A 85 -15.92 -51.70 21.85
N VAL A 86 -15.52 -52.89 21.37
CA VAL A 86 -16.26 -53.84 20.50
C VAL A 86 -16.81 -53.26 19.17
N GLY A 87 -16.00 -53.43 18.11
CA GLY A 87 -16.35 -54.11 16.86
C GLY A 87 -17.38 -53.49 15.89
N ALA A 88 -16.94 -53.21 14.65
CA ALA A 88 -17.64 -53.63 13.43
C ALA A 88 -16.75 -53.49 12.19
N ASN A 89 -16.56 -54.63 11.54
CA ASN A 89 -15.88 -54.86 10.28
C ASN A 89 -16.92 -54.74 9.15
N THR A 90 -16.68 -53.95 8.11
CA THR A 90 -17.30 -54.16 6.77
C THR A 90 -16.39 -53.58 5.70
N GLY A 91 -15.74 -54.47 4.95
CA GLY A 91 -15.17 -54.13 3.66
C GLY A 91 -16.26 -53.99 2.59
N ASN A 92 -15.93 -53.31 1.49
CA ASN A 92 -16.35 -53.73 0.17
C ASN A 92 -15.49 -53.09 -0.93
N ASN A 93 -15.10 -53.96 -1.85
CA ASN A 93 -14.40 -53.71 -3.10
C ASN A 93 -15.32 -53.01 -4.12
N ALA A 94 -14.74 -52.15 -4.97
CA ALA A 94 -15.24 -51.93 -6.32
C ALA A 94 -14.09 -51.59 -7.27
N HIS A 95 -14.05 -52.33 -8.38
CA HIS A 95 -13.03 -52.39 -9.43
C HIS A 95 -12.89 -51.11 -10.27
N PRO A 96 -11.72 -50.93 -10.93
CA PRO A 96 -11.47 -49.86 -11.91
C PRO A 96 -12.07 -50.20 -13.29
N ARG A 97 -12.55 -49.18 -14.01
CA ARG A 97 -12.93 -49.30 -15.43
C ARG A 97 -11.73 -49.00 -16.32
N ASP A 98 -11.30 -50.03 -17.05
CA ASP A 98 -10.47 -49.94 -18.24
C ASP A 98 -11.22 -49.22 -19.38
N VAL A 99 -10.53 -48.31 -20.05
CA VAL A 99 -10.91 -47.80 -21.38
C VAL A 99 -9.65 -47.80 -22.23
N THR A 100 -9.57 -48.74 -23.17
CA THR A 100 -8.61 -48.73 -24.30
C THR A 100 -9.37 -48.59 -25.62
N PRO A 101 -8.69 -48.14 -26.69
CA PRO A 101 -9.27 -47.31 -27.75
C PRO A 101 -9.69 -48.10 -28.98
N GLU A 102 -10.65 -47.57 -29.73
CA GLU A 102 -10.92 -48.00 -31.10
C GLU A 102 -10.82 -46.82 -32.07
N THR A 103 -9.84 -46.91 -32.97
CA THR A 103 -9.90 -46.34 -34.32
C THR A 103 -10.10 -47.53 -35.27
N PRO A 104 -10.88 -47.39 -36.35
CA PRO A 104 -10.20 -47.56 -37.65
C PRO A 104 -10.81 -46.76 -38.85
N VAL A 105 -9.90 -46.30 -39.74
CA VAL A 105 -9.85 -46.55 -41.21
C VAL A 105 -11.04 -46.02 -42.05
N ASP A 106 -10.95 -45.33 -43.20
CA ASP A 106 -9.92 -44.93 -44.17
C ASP A 106 -10.69 -44.30 -45.37
N LYS A 107 -9.95 -43.70 -46.31
CA LYS A 107 -10.23 -43.44 -47.73
C LYS A 107 -10.67 -42.03 -48.14
N GLY A 108 -9.86 -41.43 -49.02
CA GLY A 108 -10.41 -40.53 -50.05
C GLY A 108 -9.45 -39.62 -50.80
N VAL A 109 -8.46 -40.22 -51.48
CA VAL A 109 -7.80 -39.75 -52.72
C VAL A 109 -8.48 -38.59 -53.48
N ARG A 110 -7.75 -37.50 -53.78
CA ARG A 110 -7.64 -36.89 -55.14
C ARG A 110 -6.75 -35.63 -55.15
N ASN A 111 -5.58 -35.74 -55.78
CA ASN A 111 -5.01 -34.69 -56.65
C ASN A 111 -5.43 -35.00 -58.09
N PRO A 112 -5.56 -34.01 -58.99
CA PRO A 112 -4.50 -33.89 -60.00
C PRO A 112 -4.22 -32.48 -60.58
N LEU A 113 -2.92 -32.26 -60.82
CA LEU A 113 -2.27 -31.70 -62.04
C LEU A 113 -2.22 -30.17 -62.38
N PRO A 114 -1.20 -29.77 -63.18
CA PRO A 114 -0.52 -28.47 -63.20
C PRO A 114 -0.67 -27.71 -64.54
N HIS A 115 -0.13 -26.48 -64.64
CA HIS A 115 0.50 -25.86 -65.83
C HIS A 115 0.71 -24.32 -65.63
N PRO A 116 1.46 -23.57 -66.49
CA PRO A 116 2.93 -23.62 -66.63
C PRO A 116 3.60 -22.22 -66.86
N ARG A 117 4.93 -22.22 -66.97
CA ARG A 117 5.83 -21.31 -67.75
C ARG A 117 6.17 -19.90 -67.26
N ASP A 118 7.49 -19.71 -67.12
CA ASP A 118 8.29 -18.48 -67.20
C ASP A 118 8.11 -17.70 -68.53
N PRO A 119 8.66 -16.47 -68.61
CA PRO A 119 9.99 -16.35 -69.22
C PRO A 119 10.96 -15.41 -68.46
N ALA A 120 12.16 -15.93 -68.17
CA ALA A 120 13.52 -15.50 -68.58
C ALA A 120 13.89 -14.00 -68.78
N PRO A 121 15.21 -13.65 -68.73
CA PRO A 121 15.74 -12.54 -67.94
C PRO A 121 16.33 -11.39 -68.78
N THR A 122 16.58 -10.26 -68.13
CA THR A 122 17.47 -9.20 -68.65
C THR A 122 18.68 -9.05 -67.74
N GLU A 123 19.83 -9.42 -68.30
CA GLU A 123 21.16 -9.01 -67.86
C GLU A 123 21.30 -7.47 -67.97
N SER A 124 21.91 -6.85 -66.95
CA SER A 124 22.67 -5.62 -67.15
C SER A 124 23.69 -5.48 -66.02
N HIS A 125 24.95 -5.57 -66.44
CA HIS A 125 26.18 -5.33 -65.69
C HIS A 125 26.18 -4.01 -64.88
N SER A 126 26.71 -4.08 -63.67
CA SER A 126 27.65 -3.08 -63.18
C SER A 126 28.45 -3.67 -62.01
N ASP A 127 29.70 -4.03 -62.33
CA ASP A 127 30.76 -4.39 -61.40
C ASP A 127 31.05 -3.23 -60.43
N ALA A 128 30.73 -3.45 -59.16
CA ALA A 128 31.42 -2.85 -58.03
C ALA A 128 31.53 -3.95 -56.97
N GLN A 129 32.68 -4.62 -56.91
CA GLN A 129 33.03 -5.56 -55.86
C GLN A 129 33.22 -4.79 -54.54
N ASP A 130 32.12 -4.51 -53.85
CA ASP A 130 32.15 -4.44 -52.39
C ASP A 130 31.99 -5.86 -51.86
N LYS A 131 33.02 -6.36 -51.18
CA LYS A 131 32.92 -7.57 -50.35
C LYS A 131 31.70 -7.40 -49.44
N PRO A 132 30.67 -8.25 -49.51
CA PRO A 132 29.66 -8.27 -48.47
C PRO A 132 30.36 -8.70 -47.18
N SER A 133 30.60 -7.72 -46.31
CA SER A 133 30.92 -7.92 -44.91
C SER A 133 29.97 -8.99 -44.36
N GLY A 134 30.55 -9.98 -43.70
CA GLY A 134 29.95 -11.29 -43.46
C GLY A 134 28.47 -11.22 -43.07
N ALA A 135 27.63 -11.91 -43.86
CA ALA A 135 26.28 -12.23 -43.46
C ALA A 135 26.35 -12.99 -42.12
N GLN A 136 26.08 -12.27 -41.02
CA GLN A 136 25.92 -12.88 -39.71
C GLN A 136 24.80 -13.90 -39.84
N LYS A 137 25.14 -15.18 -39.67
CA LYS A 137 24.18 -16.27 -39.60
C LYS A 137 23.15 -15.88 -38.54
N PRO A 138 21.85 -15.77 -38.87
CA PRO A 138 20.84 -15.40 -37.87
C PRO A 138 20.97 -16.33 -36.67
N LEU A 139 21.11 -15.75 -35.49
CA LEU A 139 21.23 -16.48 -34.23
C LEU A 139 20.06 -17.46 -34.13
N GLY A 140 20.36 -18.74 -34.29
CA GLY A 140 19.37 -19.80 -34.21
C GLY A 140 18.81 -19.92 -32.80
N ILE A 141 17.70 -20.65 -32.66
CA ILE A 141 17.05 -20.92 -31.37
C ILE A 141 18.03 -21.51 -30.33
N ASP A 142 19.08 -22.19 -30.80
CA ASP A 142 20.17 -22.73 -29.98
C ASP A 142 20.94 -21.65 -29.18
N SER A 143 20.90 -20.38 -29.61
CA SER A 143 21.53 -19.25 -28.91
C SER A 143 20.73 -18.72 -27.72
N LEU A 144 19.47 -19.14 -27.51
CA LEU A 144 18.70 -18.73 -26.34
C LEU A 144 19.30 -19.24 -25.02
N GLY A 145 20.08 -20.32 -25.04
CA GLY A 145 20.78 -20.81 -23.86
C GLY A 145 21.76 -19.81 -23.25
N GLU A 146 22.34 -18.93 -24.08
CA GLU A 146 23.29 -17.89 -23.65
C GLU A 146 22.61 -16.72 -22.91
N LEU A 147 21.28 -16.59 -23.03
CA LEU A 147 20.49 -15.61 -22.28
C LEU A 147 20.34 -15.92 -20.80
N LEU A 148 20.63 -17.15 -20.38
CA LEU A 148 20.48 -17.55 -18.98
C LEU A 148 21.85 -17.87 -18.38
N PRO A 149 22.73 -16.86 -18.23
CA PRO A 149 23.94 -17.07 -17.47
C PRO A 149 23.57 -17.43 -16.03
N SER A 150 24.30 -18.39 -15.44
CA SER A 150 24.12 -18.74 -14.03
C SER A 150 24.56 -17.60 -13.12
N GLY A 151 23.73 -17.26 -12.14
CA GLY A 151 23.98 -16.18 -11.18
C GLY A 151 22.86 -15.13 -11.16
N CYS A 152 23.19 -13.98 -10.56
CA CYS A 152 22.28 -12.86 -10.36
C CYS A 152 22.75 -11.66 -11.19
N PHE A 153 21.92 -11.25 -12.14
CA PHE A 153 22.26 -10.20 -13.09
C PHE A 153 21.28 -9.05 -13.06
N TYR A 154 21.73 -7.87 -13.45
CA TYR A 154 20.87 -6.75 -13.80
C TYR A 154 21.12 -6.29 -15.23
N LEU A 155 20.09 -5.74 -15.85
CA LEU A 155 20.13 -5.13 -17.17
C LEU A 155 19.43 -3.77 -17.08
N ILE A 156 20.11 -2.73 -17.56
CA ILE A 156 19.61 -1.36 -17.56
C ILE A 156 19.10 -1.07 -18.96
N LEU A 157 17.81 -0.88 -19.11
CA LEU A 157 17.22 -0.59 -20.40
C LEU A 157 17.38 0.89 -20.77
N GLU A 158 17.80 1.15 -22.00
CA GLU A 158 17.71 2.48 -22.60
C GLU A 158 16.25 2.88 -22.85
N GLU A 159 15.43 1.95 -23.35
CA GLU A 159 14.01 2.16 -23.63
C GLU A 159 13.15 1.14 -22.86
N GLU A 160 12.23 1.62 -22.03
CA GLU A 160 11.34 0.76 -21.21
C GLU A 160 10.45 -0.17 -22.05
N PHE A 161 10.22 0.15 -23.33
CA PHE A 161 9.53 -0.72 -24.28
C PHE A 161 10.14 -2.13 -24.34
N ASP A 162 11.47 -2.22 -24.24
CA ASP A 162 12.20 -3.47 -24.40
C ASP A 162 12.09 -4.39 -23.19
N ALA A 163 11.53 -3.93 -22.07
CA ALA A 163 11.32 -4.76 -20.90
C ALA A 163 10.44 -5.97 -21.22
N LEU A 164 9.32 -5.78 -21.92
CA LEU A 164 8.41 -6.88 -22.24
C LEU A 164 9.03 -7.85 -23.26
N PRO A 165 9.59 -7.42 -24.42
CA PRO A 165 10.37 -8.28 -25.30
C PRO A 165 11.47 -9.07 -24.59
N LEU A 166 12.21 -8.43 -23.67
CA LEU A 166 13.28 -9.06 -22.91
C LEU A 166 12.75 -10.11 -21.94
N ILE A 167 11.71 -9.80 -21.16
CA ILE A 167 11.03 -10.76 -20.28
C ILE A 167 10.60 -11.99 -21.07
N LEU A 168 10.01 -11.80 -22.25
CA LEU A 168 9.53 -12.88 -23.10
C LEU A 168 10.67 -13.70 -23.68
N ALA A 169 11.78 -13.08 -24.06
CA ALA A 169 12.95 -13.79 -24.53
C ALA A 169 13.58 -14.66 -23.44
N HIS A 170 13.78 -14.12 -22.23
CA HIS A 170 14.28 -14.91 -21.10
C HIS A 170 13.27 -15.98 -20.67
N ALA A 171 11.97 -15.68 -20.69
CA ALA A 171 10.95 -16.68 -20.44
C ALA A 171 11.00 -17.80 -21.48
N THR A 172 11.26 -17.49 -22.75
CA THR A 172 11.40 -18.47 -23.84
C THR A 172 12.68 -19.29 -23.73
N ALA A 173 13.76 -18.74 -23.17
CA ALA A 173 14.97 -19.48 -22.87
C ALA A 173 14.81 -20.41 -21.66
N GLY A 174 14.10 -19.97 -20.62
CA GLY A 174 14.00 -20.69 -19.35
C GLY A 174 12.94 -21.79 -19.41
N LYS A 175 13.14 -22.94 -18.77
CA LYS A 175 12.08 -23.98 -18.72
C LYS A 175 10.97 -23.59 -17.74
N ARG A 176 11.34 -23.11 -16.57
CA ARG A 176 10.43 -22.74 -15.49
C ARG A 176 10.80 -21.37 -14.98
N THR A 177 10.01 -20.38 -15.36
CA THR A 177 10.33 -18.97 -15.12
C THR A 177 9.26 -18.35 -14.24
N VAL A 178 9.68 -17.63 -13.20
CA VAL A 178 8.81 -16.78 -12.39
C VAL A 178 9.16 -15.34 -12.70
N CYS A 179 8.16 -14.56 -13.14
CA CYS A 179 8.33 -13.17 -13.51
C CYS A 179 7.51 -12.27 -12.59
N TYR A 180 8.18 -11.31 -11.96
CA TYR A 180 7.58 -10.26 -11.15
C TYR A 180 7.32 -9.03 -12.00
N LEU A 181 6.05 -8.66 -12.15
CA LEU A 181 5.56 -7.55 -12.95
C LEU A 181 5.11 -6.38 -12.05
N PRO A 182 5.28 -5.12 -12.49
CA PRO A 182 4.93 -3.94 -11.70
C PRO A 182 3.42 -3.70 -11.66
N THR A 183 2.65 -4.57 -10.98
CA THR A 183 1.21 -4.39 -10.69
C THR A 183 0.90 -4.76 -9.24
N SER A 184 -0.10 -4.11 -8.64
CA SER A 184 -0.69 -4.49 -7.34
C SER A 184 -2.01 -5.25 -7.48
N GLY A 185 -2.49 -5.43 -8.71
CA GLY A 185 -3.85 -5.87 -8.99
C GLY A 185 -3.92 -7.23 -9.66
N SER A 186 -4.83 -7.33 -10.62
CA SER A 186 -5.04 -8.52 -11.41
C SER A 186 -3.90 -8.70 -12.40
N LEU A 187 -3.33 -9.90 -12.42
CA LEU A 187 -2.35 -10.28 -13.44
C LEU A 187 -3.01 -10.81 -14.72
N PHE A 188 -4.34 -10.99 -14.72
CA PHE A 188 -5.06 -11.52 -15.87
C PHE A 188 -4.83 -10.71 -17.17
N PRO A 189 -4.83 -9.36 -17.16
CA PRO A 189 -4.51 -8.58 -18.35
C PRO A 189 -3.10 -8.89 -18.89
N TRP A 190 -2.13 -9.05 -17.99
CA TRP A 190 -0.75 -9.41 -18.33
C TRP A 190 -0.64 -10.82 -18.86
N GLU A 191 -1.27 -11.80 -18.21
CA GLU A 191 -1.31 -13.20 -18.66
C GLU A 191 -1.91 -13.31 -20.06
N SER A 192 -3.00 -12.60 -20.34
CA SER A 192 -3.64 -12.59 -21.65
C SER A 192 -2.71 -12.01 -22.74
N ILE A 193 -2.01 -10.90 -22.47
CA ILE A 193 -1.05 -10.32 -23.42
C ILE A 193 0.14 -11.26 -23.62
N VAL A 194 0.75 -11.72 -22.53
CA VAL A 194 1.95 -12.57 -22.57
C VAL A 194 1.66 -13.91 -23.26
N SER A 195 0.53 -14.56 -22.96
CA SER A 195 0.10 -15.78 -23.64
C SER A 195 -0.09 -15.59 -25.14
N ALA A 196 -0.56 -14.41 -25.56
CA ALA A 196 -0.75 -14.11 -26.97
C ALA A 196 0.58 -13.85 -27.71
N VAL A 197 1.61 -13.36 -27.01
CA VAL A 197 2.93 -13.14 -27.62
C VAL A 197 3.76 -14.43 -27.69
N ILE A 198 3.67 -15.30 -26.68
CA ILE A 198 4.36 -16.60 -26.62
C ILE A 198 3.35 -17.76 -26.52
N PRO A 199 2.59 -18.05 -27.59
CA PRO A 199 1.50 -19.03 -27.56
C PRO A 199 1.96 -20.47 -27.28
N ASP A 200 3.22 -20.78 -27.55
CA ASP A 200 3.81 -22.10 -27.31
C ASP A 200 4.13 -22.36 -25.84
N ARG A 201 3.81 -21.41 -24.95
CA ARG A 201 4.13 -21.45 -23.53
C ARG A 201 2.89 -21.36 -22.66
N GLN A 202 2.92 -22.10 -21.56
CA GLN A 202 1.87 -21.99 -20.56
C GLN A 202 2.19 -20.83 -19.62
N VAL A 203 1.39 -19.78 -19.72
CA VAL A 203 1.48 -18.61 -18.85
C VAL A 203 0.39 -18.73 -17.79
N ARG A 204 0.73 -18.48 -16.53
CA ARG A 204 -0.21 -18.53 -15.40
C ARG A 204 0.01 -17.33 -14.48
N SER A 205 -1.07 -16.74 -14.01
CA SER A 205 -1.02 -15.71 -12.96
C SER A 205 -1.15 -16.31 -11.57
N ALA A 206 -0.28 -15.91 -10.65
CA ALA A 206 -0.48 -16.14 -9.23
C ALA A 206 -1.13 -14.89 -8.60
N ILE A 207 -2.47 -14.89 -8.48
CA ILE A 207 -3.23 -13.76 -7.90
C ILE A 207 -3.26 -13.88 -6.36
N GLY A 208 -2.94 -12.79 -5.66
CA GLY A 208 -2.78 -12.77 -4.19
C GLY A 208 -3.92 -12.13 -3.39
N PHE A 209 -5.10 -11.90 -3.97
CA PHE A 209 -6.11 -11.02 -3.36
C PHE A 209 -7.53 -11.59 -3.32
N SER A 210 -7.76 -12.63 -2.53
CA SER A 210 -9.01 -12.77 -1.75
C SER A 210 -8.84 -13.91 -0.74
N GLY A 211 -9.57 -13.92 0.37
CA GLY A 211 -9.38 -14.87 1.49
C GLY A 211 -9.36 -16.38 1.16
N ASN A 212 -9.68 -16.79 -0.08
CA ASN A 212 -9.61 -18.18 -0.57
C ASN A 212 -8.38 -18.50 -1.46
N THR A 213 -7.42 -17.59 -1.64
CA THR A 213 -6.31 -17.73 -2.63
C THR A 213 -5.16 -18.68 -2.28
N ILE A 214 -5.11 -19.27 -1.08
CA ILE A 214 -4.05 -20.25 -0.75
C ILE A 214 -4.11 -21.46 -1.71
N VAL A 215 -5.32 -21.87 -2.11
CA VAL A 215 -5.57 -23.00 -3.00
C VAL A 215 -5.07 -22.75 -4.43
N GLN A 216 -5.27 -21.55 -4.98
CA GLN A 216 -4.79 -21.23 -6.33
C GLN A 216 -3.26 -21.20 -6.43
N LEU A 217 -2.57 -20.82 -5.34
CA LEU A 217 -1.10 -20.79 -5.35
C LEU A 217 -0.52 -22.21 -5.26
N SER A 218 -1.09 -23.09 -4.43
CA SER A 218 -0.67 -24.50 -4.40
C SER A 218 -0.90 -25.18 -5.74
N ASP A 219 -2.05 -24.94 -6.39
CA ASP A 219 -2.32 -25.53 -7.71
C ASP A 219 -1.32 -25.06 -8.77
N VAL A 220 -0.96 -23.77 -8.77
CA VAL A 220 0.06 -23.24 -9.68
C VAL A 220 1.43 -23.86 -9.39
N VAL A 221 1.80 -24.04 -8.12
CA VAL A 221 3.05 -24.66 -7.70
C VAL A 221 3.10 -26.14 -8.06
N ASP A 222 2.03 -26.87 -7.80
CA ASP A 222 1.93 -28.30 -8.09
C ASP A 222 1.94 -28.55 -9.60
N HIS A 223 1.28 -27.68 -10.36
CA HIS A 223 1.34 -27.70 -11.83
C HIS A 223 2.74 -27.33 -12.36
N PHE A 224 3.38 -26.31 -11.77
CA PHE A 224 4.75 -25.91 -12.08
C PHE A 224 5.76 -27.02 -11.74
N SER A 225 5.48 -27.81 -10.72
CA SER A 225 6.29 -28.94 -10.25
C SER A 225 6.14 -30.17 -11.14
N SER A 226 4.89 -30.50 -11.48
CA SER A 226 4.49 -31.70 -12.22
C SER A 226 4.63 -31.58 -13.73
N SER A 227 4.77 -30.36 -14.28
CA SER A 227 5.01 -30.16 -15.71
C SER A 227 6.38 -30.71 -16.11
N SER A 228 6.40 -31.92 -16.69
CA SER A 228 7.60 -32.59 -17.22
C SER A 228 8.01 -32.07 -18.59
N ASP A 229 7.05 -31.62 -19.40
CA ASP A 229 7.24 -31.28 -20.82
C ASP A 229 6.89 -29.83 -21.17
N GLY A 230 6.45 -29.05 -20.19
CA GLY A 230 5.95 -27.70 -20.39
C GLY A 230 6.93 -26.64 -19.92
N SER A 231 7.00 -25.59 -20.72
CA SER A 231 7.83 -24.44 -20.44
C SER A 231 6.90 -23.37 -19.83
N VAL A 232 6.95 -23.23 -18.49
CA VAL A 232 5.93 -22.53 -17.69
C VAL A 232 6.42 -21.17 -17.24
N LEU A 233 5.60 -20.14 -17.47
CA LEU A 233 5.83 -18.78 -16.98
C LEU A 233 4.78 -18.42 -15.93
N VAL A 234 5.22 -18.18 -14.70
CA VAL A 234 4.34 -17.71 -13.62
C VAL A 234 4.52 -16.22 -13.45
N LEU A 235 3.44 -15.47 -13.62
CA LEU A 235 3.41 -14.02 -13.37
C LEU A 235 3.07 -13.77 -11.89
N ARG A 236 3.79 -12.83 -11.28
CA ARG A 236 3.58 -12.38 -9.89
C ARG A 236 3.60 -10.86 -9.82
N PRO A 237 2.87 -10.25 -8.87
CA PRO A 237 3.01 -8.81 -8.63
C PRO A 237 4.34 -8.54 -7.89
N THR A 238 5.14 -7.59 -8.39
CA THR A 238 6.38 -7.12 -7.75
C THR A 238 6.13 -6.52 -6.36
N TYR A 239 4.89 -6.11 -6.08
CA TYR A 239 4.51 -5.39 -4.85
C TYR A 239 3.85 -6.25 -3.77
N LEU A 240 3.51 -7.51 -4.07
CA LEU A 240 3.13 -8.52 -3.06
C LEU A 240 3.95 -9.81 -3.20
N PRO A 241 5.28 -9.73 -3.11
CA PRO A 241 6.10 -10.92 -3.04
C PRO A 241 5.98 -11.47 -1.61
N ARG A 242 4.89 -12.21 -1.32
CA ARG A 242 4.89 -13.16 -0.19
C ARG A 242 5.76 -14.34 -0.61
N VAL A 243 7.08 -14.17 -0.50
CA VAL A 243 8.06 -15.14 -1.00
C VAL A 243 8.16 -16.32 -0.06
N HIS A 244 8.07 -16.09 1.25
CA HIS A 244 8.13 -17.13 2.27
C HIS A 244 7.03 -18.20 2.17
N GLN A 245 5.96 -17.94 1.41
CA GLN A 245 4.86 -18.89 1.24
C GLN A 245 5.02 -19.82 0.04
N ASN A 246 6.10 -19.69 -0.76
CA ASN A 246 6.12 -20.31 -2.08
C ASN A 246 7.30 -21.25 -2.34
N LYS A 247 7.01 -22.57 -2.37
CA LYS A 247 7.93 -23.61 -2.85
C LYS A 247 8.31 -23.44 -4.33
N ALA A 248 7.60 -22.61 -5.11
CA ALA A 248 7.93 -22.40 -6.53
C ALA A 248 9.36 -21.90 -6.78
N HIS A 249 9.97 -21.14 -5.86
CA HIS A 249 11.29 -20.56 -6.10
C HIS A 249 12.41 -21.58 -6.08
N SER A 250 12.32 -22.60 -5.22
CA SER A 250 13.27 -23.72 -5.22
C SER A 250 13.14 -24.62 -6.46
N MET A 251 12.05 -24.46 -7.21
CA MET A 251 11.74 -25.27 -8.39
C MET A 251 11.84 -24.48 -9.70
N CYS A 252 12.07 -23.16 -9.63
CA CYS A 252 12.21 -22.32 -10.80
C CYS A 252 13.66 -22.34 -11.31
N ASN A 253 13.81 -22.40 -12.63
CA ASN A 253 15.10 -22.25 -13.28
C ASN A 253 15.46 -20.77 -13.39
N SER A 254 14.48 -19.88 -13.56
CA SER A 254 14.74 -18.46 -13.74
C SER A 254 13.79 -17.57 -12.96
N LEU A 255 14.34 -16.53 -12.34
CA LEU A 255 13.63 -15.42 -11.73
C LEU A 255 13.87 -14.16 -12.55
N ILE A 256 12.78 -13.48 -12.93
CA ILE A 256 12.84 -12.19 -13.61
C ILE A 256 12.10 -11.17 -12.77
N PHE A 257 12.76 -10.07 -12.43
CA PHE A 257 12.16 -8.92 -11.77
C PHE A 257 12.11 -7.76 -12.75
N TRP A 258 10.92 -7.26 -13.06
CA TRP A 258 10.76 -5.98 -13.72
C TRP A 258 10.61 -4.89 -12.66
N GLY A 259 11.65 -4.04 -12.58
CA GLY A 259 11.82 -3.08 -11.50
C GLY A 259 12.37 -3.73 -10.23
N LEU A 260 12.40 -2.96 -9.15
CA LEU A 260 12.81 -3.45 -7.84
C LEU A 260 11.62 -3.79 -6.93
N PRO A 261 11.72 -4.90 -6.18
CA PRO A 261 10.78 -5.16 -5.11
C PRO A 261 10.93 -4.10 -4.00
N GLY A 262 9.82 -3.74 -3.37
CA GLY A 262 9.81 -2.78 -2.26
C GLY A 262 10.70 -3.22 -1.09
N ALA A 263 11.30 -2.26 -0.38
CA ALA A 263 12.29 -2.53 0.68
C ALA A 263 11.85 -3.52 1.75
N LYS A 264 10.56 -3.52 2.09
CA LYS A 264 9.95 -4.45 3.04
C LYS A 264 10.02 -5.93 2.61
N PHE A 265 10.25 -6.19 1.32
CA PHE A 265 10.31 -7.51 0.74
C PHE A 265 11.72 -7.94 0.34
N TRP A 266 12.74 -7.16 0.67
CA TRP A 266 14.12 -7.55 0.35
C TRP A 266 14.55 -8.86 1.01
N PRO A 267 14.22 -9.17 2.28
CA PRO A 267 14.59 -10.46 2.88
C PRO A 267 14.03 -11.65 2.11
N ASP A 268 12.75 -11.57 1.78
CA ASP A 268 12.00 -12.48 0.92
C ASP A 268 12.68 -12.69 -0.44
N VAL A 269 12.98 -11.61 -1.14
CA VAL A 269 13.63 -11.66 -2.46
C VAL A 269 15.02 -12.25 -2.36
N LEU A 270 15.83 -11.82 -1.39
CA LEU A 270 17.17 -12.36 -1.15
C LEU A 270 17.16 -13.86 -0.91
N GLU A 271 16.12 -14.39 -0.28
CA GLU A 271 15.95 -15.83 -0.11
C GLU A 271 15.59 -16.54 -1.43
N ALA A 272 14.71 -15.97 -2.25
CA ALA A 272 14.43 -16.51 -3.59
C ALA A 272 15.68 -16.54 -4.49
N LEU A 273 16.52 -15.51 -4.41
CA LEU A 273 17.76 -15.41 -5.18
C LEU A 273 18.74 -16.53 -4.87
N LYS A 274 18.79 -17.02 -3.63
CA LYS A 274 19.65 -18.15 -3.25
C LYS A 274 19.17 -19.47 -3.85
N GLN A 275 17.88 -19.57 -4.14
CA GLN A 275 17.23 -20.80 -4.59
C GLN A 275 17.17 -20.91 -6.12
N SER A 276 17.26 -19.79 -6.84
CA SER A 276 17.20 -19.78 -8.30
C SER A 276 18.59 -19.72 -8.94
N PRO A 277 18.88 -20.57 -9.95
CA PRO A 277 20.17 -20.57 -10.63
C PRO A 277 20.35 -19.38 -11.58
N HIS A 278 19.25 -18.78 -12.07
CA HIS A 278 19.28 -17.67 -13.03
C HIS A 278 18.37 -16.54 -12.57
N THR A 279 18.92 -15.42 -12.11
CA THR A 279 18.11 -14.24 -11.77
C THR A 279 18.48 -13.06 -12.64
N LEU A 280 17.46 -12.35 -13.14
CA LEU A 280 17.59 -11.10 -13.86
C LEU A 280 16.72 -9.99 -13.24
N PHE A 281 17.33 -8.83 -13.00
CA PHE A 281 16.65 -7.57 -12.72
C PHE A 281 16.65 -6.71 -13.98
N ILE A 282 15.47 -6.32 -14.45
CA ILE A 282 15.27 -5.42 -15.58
C ILE A 282 14.91 -4.06 -15.02
N LEU A 283 15.81 -3.09 -15.17
CA LEU A 283 15.72 -1.77 -14.55
C LEU A 283 15.69 -0.68 -15.61
N GLY A 284 14.87 0.35 -15.41
CA GLY A 284 15.03 1.59 -16.16
C GLY A 284 16.25 2.38 -15.69
N ILE A 285 16.83 3.23 -16.55
CA ILE A 285 17.98 4.10 -16.17
C ILE A 285 17.70 4.96 -14.93
N ARG A 286 16.46 5.47 -14.80
CA ARG A 286 16.04 6.26 -13.64
C ARG A 286 15.99 5.42 -12.36
N GLU A 287 15.49 4.19 -12.45
CA GLU A 287 15.43 3.28 -11.32
C GLU A 287 16.82 2.85 -10.88
N TYR A 288 17.71 2.56 -11.83
CA TYR A 288 19.11 2.22 -11.54
C TYR A 288 19.83 3.33 -10.78
N LEU A 289 19.64 4.60 -11.18
CA LEU A 289 20.29 5.74 -10.53
C LEU A 289 19.68 6.10 -9.16
N ASP A 290 18.57 5.49 -8.77
CA ASP A 290 17.93 5.76 -7.49
C ASP A 290 18.80 5.28 -6.30
N SER A 291 18.88 6.10 -5.26
CA SER A 291 19.70 5.84 -4.08
C SER A 291 19.33 4.54 -3.35
N THR A 292 18.04 4.17 -3.34
CA THR A 292 17.58 2.98 -2.64
C THR A 292 17.78 1.74 -3.52
N CYS A 293 17.69 1.88 -4.85
CA CYS A 293 18.16 0.86 -5.80
C CYS A 293 19.66 0.57 -5.61
N GLN A 294 20.48 1.60 -5.57
CA GLN A 294 21.91 1.48 -5.30
C GLN A 294 22.17 0.83 -3.93
N GLY A 295 21.40 1.18 -2.91
CA GLY A 295 21.44 0.54 -1.59
C GLY A 295 21.09 -0.95 -1.62
N PHE A 296 20.10 -1.35 -2.41
CA PHE A 296 19.75 -2.77 -2.62
C PHE A 296 20.86 -3.52 -3.35
N MET A 297 21.37 -2.96 -4.45
CA MET A 297 22.48 -3.56 -5.20
C MET A 297 23.74 -3.68 -4.35
N ALA A 298 24.04 -2.68 -3.52
CA ALA A 298 25.15 -2.74 -2.57
C ALA A 298 24.99 -3.87 -1.53
N LYS A 299 23.76 -4.15 -1.07
CA LYS A 299 23.48 -5.28 -0.16
C LYS A 299 23.69 -6.65 -0.82
N LEU A 300 23.40 -6.77 -2.12
CA LEU A 300 23.72 -7.97 -2.89
C LEU A 300 25.24 -8.13 -3.11
N GLY A 301 25.99 -7.04 -3.05
CA GLY A 301 27.44 -7.04 -3.14
C GLY A 301 27.93 -7.63 -4.46
N SER A 302 29.00 -8.42 -4.41
CA SER A 302 29.63 -9.04 -5.59
C SER A 302 28.80 -10.13 -6.26
N SER A 303 27.69 -10.55 -5.66
CA SER A 303 26.79 -11.57 -6.23
C SER A 303 25.96 -11.03 -7.40
N LEU A 304 25.69 -9.73 -7.42
CA LEU A 304 24.94 -9.06 -8.48
C LEU A 304 25.90 -8.47 -9.52
N LYS A 305 25.71 -8.81 -10.80
CA LYS A 305 26.57 -8.38 -11.91
C LYS A 305 25.76 -7.78 -13.05
N ALA A 306 26.36 -6.91 -13.86
CA ALA A 306 25.74 -6.51 -15.11
C ALA A 306 25.59 -7.75 -16.01
N HIS A 307 24.48 -7.84 -16.75
CA HIS A 307 24.27 -8.93 -17.68
C HIS A 307 25.39 -8.96 -18.74
N PRO A 308 26.04 -10.12 -19.02
CA PRO A 308 27.21 -10.19 -19.90
C PRO A 308 26.92 -9.76 -21.34
N HIS A 309 25.65 -9.78 -21.74
CA HIS A 309 25.18 -9.41 -23.07
C HIS A 309 24.32 -8.14 -23.07
N SER A 310 24.44 -7.26 -22.07
CA SER A 310 23.60 -6.05 -21.98
C SER A 310 23.61 -5.24 -23.27
N SER A 311 24.79 -4.93 -23.84
CA SER A 311 24.91 -4.17 -25.08
C SER A 311 24.22 -4.82 -26.29
N THR A 312 24.24 -6.16 -26.38
CA THR A 312 23.59 -6.90 -27.46
C THR A 312 22.07 -6.94 -27.27
N LEU A 313 21.62 -7.07 -26.03
CA LEU A 313 20.19 -7.10 -25.68
C LEU A 313 19.55 -5.72 -25.81
N ASP A 314 20.28 -4.67 -25.49
CA ASP A 314 19.88 -3.27 -25.66
C ASP A 314 20.03 -2.77 -27.11
N SER A 315 20.56 -3.58 -28.02
CA SER A 315 20.75 -3.19 -29.42
C SER A 315 19.40 -3.08 -30.16
N PHE A 316 19.26 -1.98 -30.90
CA PHE A 316 18.12 -1.71 -31.81
C PHE A 316 18.43 -2.00 -33.27
N GLU A 317 19.64 -2.49 -33.57
CA GLU A 317 20.05 -2.75 -34.95
C GLU A 317 19.12 -3.79 -35.60
N PRO A 318 18.85 -3.69 -36.92
CA PRO A 318 18.19 -4.75 -37.67
C PRO A 318 18.94 -6.07 -37.49
N GLY A 319 18.22 -7.12 -37.04
CA GLY A 319 18.83 -8.41 -36.69
C GLY A 319 19.32 -8.50 -35.24
N SER A 320 19.07 -7.48 -34.41
CA SER A 320 19.23 -7.58 -32.96
C SER A 320 18.43 -8.74 -32.39
N PHE A 321 18.94 -9.29 -31.30
CA PHE A 321 18.37 -10.49 -30.67
C PHE A 321 16.89 -10.31 -30.28
N LEU A 322 16.50 -9.11 -29.81
CA LEU A 322 15.12 -8.80 -29.44
C LEU A 322 14.23 -8.38 -30.62
N ALA A 323 14.73 -8.25 -31.85
CA ALA A 323 13.94 -7.74 -32.99
C ALA A 323 12.64 -8.51 -33.21
N THR A 324 12.70 -9.85 -33.26
CA THR A 324 11.52 -10.70 -33.44
C THR A 324 10.54 -10.59 -32.27
N PHE A 325 11.04 -10.50 -31.03
CA PHE A 325 10.20 -10.31 -29.84
C PHE A 325 9.53 -8.94 -29.85
N ARG A 326 10.25 -7.87 -30.19
CA ARG A 326 9.72 -6.53 -30.36
C ARG A 326 8.59 -6.53 -31.39
N GLU A 327 8.80 -7.12 -32.56
CA GLU A 327 7.77 -7.24 -33.61
C GLU A 327 6.54 -8.01 -33.14
N ASN A 328 6.72 -9.13 -32.42
CA ASN A 328 5.62 -9.95 -31.91
C ASN A 328 4.82 -9.22 -30.83
N VAL A 329 5.51 -8.57 -29.88
CA VAL A 329 4.90 -7.70 -28.86
C VAL A 329 4.11 -6.60 -29.52
N GLN A 330 4.72 -5.90 -30.48
CA GLN A 330 4.10 -4.85 -31.28
C GLN A 330 2.84 -5.33 -31.99
N ARG A 331 2.93 -6.44 -32.72
CA ARG A 331 1.82 -7.01 -33.48
C ARG A 331 0.67 -7.40 -32.56
N THR A 332 0.98 -7.94 -31.38
CA THR A 332 -0.01 -8.43 -30.42
C THR A 332 -0.72 -7.27 -29.73
N ILE A 333 0.03 -6.33 -29.14
CA ILE A 333 -0.50 -5.16 -28.43
C ILE A 333 -1.36 -4.28 -29.36
N SER A 334 -1.04 -4.22 -30.65
CA SER A 334 -1.81 -3.46 -31.64
C SER A 334 -3.19 -4.07 -31.97
N ARG A 335 -3.48 -5.30 -31.53
CA ARG A 335 -4.79 -5.94 -31.78
C ARG A 335 -5.83 -5.38 -30.82
N ALA A 336 -7.01 -5.04 -31.35
CA ALA A 336 -8.12 -4.47 -30.60
C ALA A 336 -8.54 -5.27 -29.35
N GLN A 337 -8.40 -6.61 -29.39
CA GLN A 337 -8.73 -7.48 -28.26
C GLN A 337 -7.89 -7.21 -27.00
N HIS A 338 -6.69 -6.62 -27.13
CA HIS A 338 -5.81 -6.33 -25.99
C HIS A 338 -5.91 -4.87 -25.52
N THR A 339 -6.64 -4.01 -26.23
CA THR A 339 -6.84 -2.61 -25.82
C THR A 339 -7.49 -2.52 -24.44
N GLN A 340 -8.48 -3.37 -24.16
CA GLN A 340 -9.11 -3.42 -22.83
C GLN A 340 -8.13 -3.88 -21.74
N ASN A 341 -7.24 -4.84 -22.05
CA ASN A 341 -6.23 -5.30 -21.09
C ASN A 341 -5.22 -4.21 -20.77
N ILE A 342 -4.74 -3.48 -21.79
CA ILE A 342 -3.81 -2.36 -21.62
C ILE A 342 -4.48 -1.25 -20.79
N GLN A 343 -5.76 -0.97 -21.04
CA GLN A 343 -6.52 -0.02 -20.24
C GLN A 343 -6.64 -0.48 -18.78
N THR A 344 -6.92 -1.76 -18.53
CA THR A 344 -6.97 -2.31 -17.17
C THR A 344 -5.61 -2.17 -16.49
N ILE A 345 -4.50 -2.48 -17.17
CA ILE A 345 -3.14 -2.30 -16.63
C ILE A 345 -2.89 -0.83 -16.30
N TYR A 346 -3.28 0.09 -17.18
CA TYR A 346 -3.18 1.53 -16.94
C TYR A 346 -3.97 1.97 -15.69
N GLU A 347 -5.22 1.53 -15.55
CA GLU A 347 -6.08 1.82 -14.40
C GLU A 347 -5.49 1.25 -13.10
N GLU A 348 -4.96 0.02 -13.13
CA GLU A 348 -4.29 -0.59 -11.97
C GLU A 348 -3.03 0.16 -11.55
N LEU A 349 -2.21 0.60 -12.52
CA LEU A 349 -1.01 1.37 -12.24
C LEU A 349 -1.32 2.72 -11.59
N LEU A 350 -2.47 3.32 -11.93
CA LEU A 350 -2.94 4.55 -11.29
C LEU A 350 -3.49 4.32 -9.87
N GLU A 351 -4.15 3.18 -9.66
CA GLU A 351 -4.76 2.78 -8.38
C GLU A 351 -3.75 2.23 -7.36
N LEU A 352 -2.50 1.97 -7.78
CA LEU A 352 -1.40 1.54 -6.89
C LEU A 352 -1.29 2.44 -5.64
N PRO A 353 -1.44 1.88 -4.42
CA PRO A 353 -1.36 2.66 -3.19
C PRO A 353 0.05 3.26 -3.04
N ILE A 354 0.09 4.58 -2.81
CA ILE A 354 1.33 5.38 -2.66
C ILE A 354 2.23 4.82 -1.53
N ASN A 355 1.64 4.11 -0.58
CA ASN A 355 2.23 3.90 0.74
C ASN A 355 3.07 2.64 0.90
N ASP A 356 3.13 1.75 -0.10
CA ASP A 356 3.71 0.41 0.10
C ASP A 356 4.88 0.06 -0.84
N THR A 357 5.18 0.91 -1.81
CA THR A 357 6.13 0.59 -2.89
C THR A 357 6.99 1.80 -3.20
N THR A 358 8.14 1.90 -2.55
CA THR A 358 9.12 2.98 -2.78
C THR A 358 9.82 2.94 -4.15
N HIS A 359 9.37 2.14 -5.14
CA HIS A 359 10.34 1.62 -6.12
C HIS A 359 10.00 1.40 -7.59
N VAL A 360 8.86 1.87 -8.05
CA VAL A 360 8.80 2.39 -9.42
C VAL A 360 8.64 3.89 -9.27
N GLY A 361 9.14 4.71 -10.21
CA GLY A 361 9.15 6.18 -10.13
C GLY A 361 7.80 6.91 -9.88
N PHE A 362 6.77 6.18 -9.45
CA PHE A 362 5.49 6.64 -8.89
C PHE A 362 5.56 7.13 -7.43
N VAL A 363 6.75 7.22 -6.82
CA VAL A 363 6.98 7.81 -5.48
C VAL A 363 6.97 9.34 -5.54
N THR A 364 6.12 9.91 -6.39
CA THR A 364 6.01 11.35 -6.57
C THR A 364 4.78 11.91 -5.87
N GLN A 365 4.94 13.12 -5.31
CA GLN A 365 4.13 13.70 -4.24
C GLN A 365 2.79 14.32 -4.71
N SER A 366 2.44 14.22 -6.00
CA SER A 366 1.19 14.77 -6.55
C SER A 366 0.48 13.79 -7.52
N ARG A 367 -0.84 13.94 -7.64
CA ARG A 367 -1.69 13.15 -8.55
C ARG A 367 -1.25 13.35 -10.01
N GLU A 368 -0.91 14.58 -10.36
CA GLU A 368 -0.54 15.00 -11.72
C GLU A 368 0.76 14.32 -12.14
N GLU A 369 1.74 14.27 -11.24
CA GLU A 369 3.03 13.62 -11.50
C GLU A 369 2.87 12.10 -11.62
N ARG A 370 1.99 11.48 -10.82
CA ARG A 370 1.64 10.05 -11.00
C ARG A 370 1.01 9.79 -12.36
N ILE A 371 0.01 10.58 -12.74
CA ILE A 371 -0.65 10.44 -14.04
C ILE A 371 0.38 10.60 -15.16
N ASP A 372 1.28 11.57 -15.05
CA ASP A 372 2.37 11.77 -16.00
C ASP A 372 3.30 10.56 -16.09
N VAL A 373 3.74 10.00 -14.97
CA VAL A 373 4.61 8.80 -14.96
C VAL A 373 3.88 7.58 -15.54
N VAL A 374 2.61 7.34 -15.17
CA VAL A 374 1.85 6.18 -15.70
C VAL A 374 1.57 6.36 -17.19
N ASN A 375 1.24 7.58 -17.62
CA ASN A 375 1.08 7.91 -19.03
C ASN A 375 2.38 7.64 -19.79
N LYS A 376 3.53 8.12 -19.29
CA LYS A 376 4.84 7.87 -19.91
C LYS A 376 5.17 6.39 -19.94
N PHE A 377 4.93 5.64 -18.86
CA PHE A 377 5.14 4.20 -18.80
C PHE A 377 4.29 3.48 -19.84
N VAL A 378 2.97 3.69 -19.84
CA VAL A 378 2.07 3.01 -20.78
C VAL A 378 2.34 3.45 -22.21
N ALA A 379 2.71 4.71 -22.42
CA ALA A 379 3.14 5.20 -23.72
C ALA A 379 4.41 4.50 -24.19
N ARG A 380 5.43 4.36 -23.35
CA ARG A 380 6.69 3.69 -23.69
C ARG A 380 6.50 2.19 -23.90
N VAL A 381 5.79 1.52 -23.01
CA VAL A 381 5.65 0.05 -23.00
C VAL A 381 4.60 -0.45 -24.00
N PHE A 382 3.46 0.23 -24.11
CA PHE A 382 2.31 -0.29 -24.86
C PHE A 382 1.93 0.55 -26.08
N LEU A 383 2.08 1.87 -26.05
CA LEU A 383 1.52 2.75 -27.10
C LEU A 383 2.55 3.35 -28.05
N ARG A 384 3.84 3.07 -27.86
CA ARG A 384 4.94 3.71 -28.59
C ARG A 384 4.81 5.24 -28.61
N GLY A 385 4.89 5.85 -27.44
CA GLY A 385 4.68 7.29 -27.21
C GLY A 385 5.56 8.21 -28.07
N ARG A 386 5.23 9.51 -28.08
CA ARG A 386 6.08 10.52 -28.73
C ARG A 386 7.40 10.66 -27.97
N THR A 387 8.41 11.29 -28.58
CA THR A 387 9.63 11.74 -27.89
C THR A 387 9.32 12.54 -26.62
N GLN A 388 8.21 13.30 -26.62
CA GLN A 388 7.71 14.07 -25.48
C GLN A 388 7.11 13.21 -24.37
N ASP A 389 6.53 12.05 -24.71
CA ASP A 389 6.02 11.04 -23.77
C ASP A 389 7.15 10.06 -23.35
N GLY A 390 8.36 10.30 -23.86
CA GLY A 390 9.60 9.73 -23.38
C GLY A 390 10.11 8.50 -24.10
N SER A 391 9.55 8.09 -25.24
CA SER A 391 10.21 7.14 -26.15
C SER A 391 10.80 7.89 -27.34
N THR A 392 12.12 7.85 -27.49
CA THR A 392 12.80 8.71 -28.48
C THR A 392 12.81 8.12 -29.88
N ARG A 393 12.60 6.79 -29.99
CA ARG A 393 12.88 6.01 -31.21
C ARG A 393 11.66 5.37 -31.87
N PHE A 394 10.49 5.33 -31.21
CA PHE A 394 9.29 4.68 -31.75
C PHE A 394 8.16 5.69 -32.01
N PRO A 395 8.11 6.37 -33.17
CA PRO A 395 7.04 7.33 -33.48
C PRO A 395 5.68 6.62 -33.68
N VAL A 396 4.61 7.24 -33.16
CA VAL A 396 3.24 6.68 -33.19
C VAL A 396 2.64 6.64 -34.61
N ASN A 397 1.87 5.59 -34.92
CA ASN A 397 1.00 5.51 -36.11
C ASN A 397 -0.52 5.69 -35.79
N GLY A 398 -0.93 6.13 -34.59
CA GLY A 398 -2.36 6.28 -34.25
C GLY A 398 -2.66 6.71 -32.81
N GLN A 399 -3.90 7.18 -32.59
CA GLN A 399 -4.45 7.88 -31.40
C GLN A 399 -3.92 7.44 -30.01
N GLY A 400 -3.62 8.42 -29.15
CA GLY A 400 -3.33 8.19 -27.73
C GLY A 400 -4.51 7.57 -26.99
N LEU A 401 -4.23 6.83 -25.90
CA LEU A 401 -5.28 6.22 -25.09
C LEU A 401 -6.23 7.31 -24.55
N LEU A 402 -7.49 7.21 -24.91
CA LEU A 402 -8.55 7.98 -24.27
C LEU A 402 -8.69 7.47 -22.84
N ILE A 403 -8.35 8.32 -21.87
CA ILE A 403 -8.62 8.04 -20.46
C ILE A 403 -10.14 7.95 -20.32
N SER A 404 -10.65 6.80 -19.86
CA SER A 404 -12.10 6.66 -19.72
C SER A 404 -12.63 7.65 -18.69
N ASP A 405 -13.85 8.16 -18.92
CA ASP A 405 -14.55 8.98 -17.93
C ASP A 405 -14.68 8.27 -16.58
N LYS A 406 -14.67 6.93 -16.56
CA LYS A 406 -14.68 6.13 -15.33
C LYS A 406 -13.34 6.21 -14.59
N ALA A 407 -12.22 6.12 -15.30
CA ALA A 407 -10.89 6.34 -14.72
C ALA A 407 -10.74 7.81 -14.27
N HIS A 408 -11.17 8.77 -15.09
CA HIS A 408 -11.21 10.19 -14.70
C HIS A 408 -12.12 10.46 -13.51
N ARG A 409 -13.29 9.81 -13.40
CA ARG A 409 -14.20 9.93 -12.26
C ARG A 409 -13.67 9.22 -11.04
N ARG A 410 -13.04 8.04 -11.15
CA ARG A 410 -12.41 7.35 -10.02
C ARG A 410 -11.24 8.18 -9.46
N LEU A 411 -10.36 8.65 -10.34
CA LEU A 411 -9.32 9.61 -9.99
C LEU A 411 -9.92 10.93 -9.47
N GLY A 412 -11.06 11.36 -10.00
CA GLY A 412 -11.79 12.56 -9.57
C GLY A 412 -12.42 12.41 -8.18
N THR A 413 -13.06 11.28 -7.87
CA THR A 413 -13.65 10.99 -6.56
C THR A 413 -12.59 10.72 -5.49
N VAL A 414 -11.38 10.31 -5.89
CA VAL A 414 -10.25 10.15 -4.97
C VAL A 414 -9.56 11.50 -4.69
N PHE A 415 -9.62 12.48 -5.60
CA PHE A 415 -8.79 13.69 -5.48
C PHE A 415 -9.51 15.06 -5.60
N ASN A 416 -10.74 15.15 -6.10
CA ASN A 416 -11.49 16.40 -6.26
C ASN A 416 -13.01 16.20 -6.01
N LYS A 417 -13.50 16.61 -4.85
CA LYS A 417 -14.93 16.91 -4.67
C LYS A 417 -15.09 18.44 -4.52
N PRO A 418 -15.79 19.13 -5.44
CA PRO A 418 -15.96 20.57 -5.35
C PRO A 418 -17.02 20.91 -4.30
N SER A 419 -16.69 21.88 -3.44
CA SER A 419 -17.62 22.58 -2.56
C SER A 419 -18.64 23.35 -3.42
N GLN A 420 -19.93 23.00 -3.34
CA GLN A 420 -20.99 23.81 -3.90
C GLN A 420 -21.08 25.14 -3.13
N PRO A 421 -21.05 26.31 -3.80
CA PRO A 421 -21.39 27.56 -3.15
C PRO A 421 -22.92 27.65 -3.02
N SER A 422 -23.39 27.75 -1.78
CA SER A 422 -24.75 28.13 -1.43
C SER A 422 -25.05 29.55 -1.93
N GLN A 423 -26.11 29.69 -2.74
CA GLN A 423 -26.69 30.99 -3.10
C GLN A 423 -27.20 31.72 -1.85
N PRO A 424 -26.92 33.03 -1.70
CA PRO A 424 -27.60 33.85 -0.72
C PRO A 424 -28.94 34.36 -1.26
N SER A 425 -29.93 34.26 -0.40
CA SER A 425 -31.27 34.82 -0.47
C SER A 425 -31.25 36.35 -0.61
N GLN A 426 -32.15 36.85 -1.46
CA GLN A 426 -32.50 38.26 -1.59
C GLN A 426 -33.03 38.85 -0.27
N PRO A 427 -32.77 40.13 -0.02
CA PRO A 427 -33.75 40.98 0.64
C PRO A 427 -34.15 42.19 -0.22
N SER A 428 -35.43 42.50 -0.09
CA SER A 428 -36.22 43.59 -0.65
C SER A 428 -35.63 45.00 -0.46
N GLN A 429 -35.65 45.79 -1.53
CA GLN A 429 -35.46 47.25 -1.52
C GLN A 429 -36.61 47.97 -0.80
N PRO A 430 -36.35 49.17 -0.25
CA PRO A 430 -37.09 50.31 -0.78
C PRO A 430 -36.27 51.62 -0.99
N SER A 431 -36.71 52.33 -2.03
CA SER A 431 -36.82 53.79 -2.20
C SER A 431 -35.60 54.74 -2.15
N LYS A 432 -35.19 55.17 -3.36
CA LYS A 432 -35.23 56.55 -3.90
C LYS A 432 -34.84 57.74 -2.99
N ALA A 433 -33.74 58.39 -3.38
CA ALA A 433 -33.32 59.73 -2.98
C ALA A 433 -34.10 60.85 -3.68
N THR A 434 -34.19 62.04 -3.05
CA THR A 434 -34.07 63.40 -3.66
C THR A 434 -33.90 64.46 -2.53
N PRO A 435 -33.16 65.57 -2.72
CA PRO A 435 -32.72 66.50 -1.66
C PRO A 435 -33.41 67.88 -1.69
N ALA A 436 -33.34 68.62 -0.57
CA ALA A 436 -33.45 70.08 -0.46
C ALA A 436 -32.82 70.50 0.90
N SER A 437 -31.80 71.37 1.01
CA SER A 437 -31.64 72.81 0.75
C SER A 437 -31.73 73.68 2.03
N ILE A 438 -30.72 74.55 2.18
CA ILE A 438 -30.70 75.88 2.84
C ILE A 438 -30.58 75.94 4.38
N GLY A 439 -29.59 76.72 4.86
CA GLY A 439 -29.67 77.37 6.18
C GLY A 439 -28.36 77.83 6.86
N THR A 440 -27.67 78.82 6.29
CA THR A 440 -26.95 79.96 6.92
C THR A 440 -26.46 79.96 8.40
N ASN A 441 -25.22 80.47 8.57
CA ASN A 441 -24.75 81.54 9.49
C ASN A 441 -23.71 81.25 10.61
N VAL A 442 -22.50 81.81 10.39
CA VAL A 442 -21.68 82.69 11.27
C VAL A 442 -21.06 82.14 12.58
N LYS A 443 -19.71 82.06 12.66
CA LYS A 443 -18.79 83.05 13.31
C LYS A 443 -17.35 82.51 13.45
N PRO A 444 -16.28 83.26 13.11
CA PRO A 444 -14.89 82.83 13.31
C PRO A 444 -14.29 83.39 14.61
N THR A 445 -13.63 82.54 15.41
CA THR A 445 -12.69 82.95 16.48
C THR A 445 -11.69 81.82 16.79
N PRO A 446 -10.55 82.07 17.46
CA PRO A 446 -9.22 81.92 16.88
C PRO A 446 -8.44 80.70 17.39
N ILE A 447 -7.37 80.40 16.65
CA ILE A 447 -6.34 79.38 16.87
C ILE A 447 -5.79 79.39 18.31
N PRO A 448 -5.55 78.19 18.90
CA PRO A 448 -4.26 77.94 19.53
C PRO A 448 -3.54 76.72 18.94
N ARG A 449 -2.21 76.83 18.93
CA ARG A 449 -1.18 75.84 18.54
C ARG A 449 -1.18 74.58 19.45
N PRO A 450 -0.49 73.50 19.05
CA PRO A 450 -0.92 72.12 19.25
C PRO A 450 -0.57 71.57 20.63
N LEU A 451 -1.50 70.81 21.20
CA LEU A 451 -1.21 69.80 22.22
C LEU A 451 -1.30 68.44 21.55
N THR A 452 -0.26 67.64 21.77
CA THR A 452 -0.06 66.27 21.29
C THR A 452 -1.30 65.42 21.62
N GLU A 453 -2.16 65.19 20.64
CA GLU A 453 -3.23 64.20 20.73
C GLU A 453 -2.60 62.82 20.64
N THR A 454 -2.60 62.11 21.76
CA THR A 454 -2.59 60.65 21.79
C THR A 454 -3.78 60.20 20.96
N VAL A 455 -3.52 59.75 19.74
CA VAL A 455 -4.52 59.07 18.91
C VAL A 455 -4.99 57.86 19.70
N VAL A 456 -6.13 58.00 20.37
CA VAL A 456 -6.91 56.86 20.84
C VAL A 456 -7.40 56.21 19.56
N ASP A 457 -6.67 55.18 19.14
CA ASP A 457 -7.03 54.30 18.04
C ASP A 457 -8.36 53.63 18.44
N ASN A 458 -9.47 54.27 18.06
CA ASN A 458 -10.82 53.76 18.22
C ASN A 458 -11.10 52.67 17.18
N THR A 459 -10.14 51.77 16.96
CA THR A 459 -10.39 50.55 16.19
C THR A 459 -11.39 49.72 16.98
N PRO A 460 -12.55 49.35 16.40
CA PRO A 460 -13.50 48.46 17.05
C PRO A 460 -12.74 47.22 17.55
N PRO A 461 -12.98 46.74 18.79
CA PRO A 461 -12.32 45.56 19.30
C PRO A 461 -12.52 44.42 18.30
N LYS A 462 -11.41 43.93 17.73
CA LYS A 462 -11.43 42.83 16.77
C LYS A 462 -12.17 41.67 17.44
N PRO A 463 -13.20 41.08 16.81
CA PRO A 463 -13.97 40.01 17.44
C PRO A 463 -13.03 38.83 17.74
N THR A 464 -12.73 38.63 19.02
CA THR A 464 -11.93 37.50 19.49
C THR A 464 -12.79 36.24 19.44
N PHE A 465 -12.60 35.42 18.41
CA PHE A 465 -13.25 34.12 18.34
C PHE A 465 -12.73 33.25 19.49
N THR A 466 -13.62 32.90 20.42
CA THR A 466 -13.29 32.09 21.59
C THR A 466 -13.84 30.69 21.36
N PHE A 467 -12.97 29.68 21.36
CA PHE A 467 -13.39 28.28 21.33
C PHE A 467 -14.33 28.00 22.50
N THR A 468 -15.48 27.41 22.23
CA THR A 468 -16.40 26.98 23.28
C THR A 468 -16.43 25.45 23.29
N PRO A 469 -15.87 24.79 24.32
CA PRO A 469 -15.94 23.34 24.42
C PRO A 469 -17.39 22.86 24.43
N ARG A 470 -17.72 21.92 23.54
CA ARG A 470 -19.07 21.34 23.44
C ARG A 470 -19.03 19.87 23.83
N PRO A 471 -19.86 19.42 24.78
CA PRO A 471 -19.95 18.00 25.10
C PRO A 471 -20.27 17.14 23.88
N GLY A 472 -19.77 15.91 23.86
CA GLY A 472 -20.02 14.94 22.79
C GLY A 472 -18.78 14.55 21.98
N GLN A 473 -19.03 13.96 20.82
CA GLN A 473 -18.01 13.35 19.96
C GLN A 473 -17.78 14.20 18.72
N TRP A 474 -16.61 14.83 18.67
CA TRP A 474 -16.24 15.81 17.65
C TRP A 474 -14.98 15.38 16.92
N HIS A 475 -14.96 15.52 15.60
CA HIS A 475 -13.71 15.47 14.84
C HIS A 475 -13.27 16.88 14.45
N ILE A 476 -11.95 17.09 14.46
CA ILE A 476 -11.31 18.35 14.08
C ILE A 476 -10.37 18.03 12.92
N ILE A 477 -10.58 18.73 11.81
CA ILE A 477 -9.75 18.61 10.61
C ILE A 477 -8.65 19.66 10.70
N LEU A 478 -7.40 19.20 10.79
CA LEU A 478 -6.22 20.05 10.74
C LEU A 478 -5.63 20.08 9.33
N GLN A 479 -5.40 21.28 8.79
CA GLN A 479 -4.73 21.48 7.50
C GLN A 479 -3.23 21.15 7.58
N GLN A 480 -2.62 21.38 8.75
CA GLN A 480 -1.21 21.09 9.01
C GLN A 480 -1.09 20.08 10.14
N ASP A 481 -0.50 18.91 9.86
CA ASP A 481 -0.31 17.86 10.87
C ASP A 481 0.58 18.31 12.04
N ALA A 482 1.47 19.30 11.85
CA ALA A 482 2.27 19.86 12.94
C ALA A 482 1.43 20.65 13.96
N ASP A 483 0.25 21.14 13.57
CA ASP A 483 -0.65 21.84 14.49
C ASP A 483 -1.33 20.87 15.47
N ALA A 484 -1.16 19.55 15.30
CA ALA A 484 -1.74 18.57 16.20
C ALA A 484 -1.20 18.68 17.63
N ILE A 485 0.11 18.86 17.81
CA ILE A 485 0.70 19.02 19.15
C ILE A 485 0.22 20.31 19.83
N PRO A 486 0.31 21.49 19.18
CA PRO A 486 -0.31 22.72 19.68
C PRO A 486 -1.79 22.56 20.01
N LEU A 487 -2.57 21.91 19.15
CA LEU A 487 -4.00 21.67 19.38
C LEU A 487 -4.25 20.75 20.57
N ILE A 488 -3.51 19.65 20.73
CA ILE A 488 -3.64 18.76 21.88
C ILE A 488 -3.33 19.52 23.17
N CYS A 489 -2.28 20.34 23.17
CA CYS A 489 -1.93 21.18 24.33
C CYS A 489 -3.00 22.23 24.62
N TYR A 490 -3.57 22.84 23.58
CA TYR A 490 -4.67 23.78 23.70
C TYR A 490 -5.90 23.12 24.30
N LEU A 491 -6.32 21.97 23.76
CA LEU A 491 -7.48 21.21 24.26
C LEU A 491 -7.25 20.77 25.71
N ALA A 492 -6.07 20.24 26.04
CA ALA A 492 -5.74 19.85 27.41
C ALA A 492 -5.64 21.05 28.38
N HIS A 493 -5.40 22.27 27.87
CA HIS A 493 -5.52 23.49 28.67
C HIS A 493 -6.98 23.86 28.94
N GLN A 494 -7.89 23.62 27.99
CA GLN A 494 -9.33 23.86 28.16
C GLN A 494 -10.01 22.78 29.04
N HIS A 495 -9.41 21.59 29.10
CA HIS A 495 -9.94 20.41 29.78
C HIS A 495 -8.98 19.95 30.87
N PRO A 496 -9.19 20.38 32.13
CA PRO A 496 -8.23 20.19 33.21
C PRO A 496 -7.70 18.77 33.29
N LYS A 497 -8.55 17.76 33.16
CA LYS A 497 -8.15 16.36 33.13
C LYS A 497 -8.35 15.77 31.74
N SER A 498 -7.26 15.54 31.00
CA SER A 498 -7.31 15.08 29.62
C SER A 498 -6.53 13.78 29.40
N LEU A 499 -7.12 12.86 28.64
CA LEU A 499 -6.47 11.65 28.16
C LEU A 499 -6.20 11.80 26.66
N CYS A 500 -4.97 11.57 26.20
CA CYS A 500 -4.62 11.64 24.78
C CYS A 500 -4.09 10.29 24.30
N SER A 501 -4.74 9.72 23.29
CA SER A 501 -4.33 8.50 22.60
C SER A 501 -3.66 8.85 21.27
N ILE A 502 -2.38 8.49 21.14
CA ILE A 502 -1.59 8.75 19.95
C ILE A 502 -1.61 7.50 19.06
N SER A 503 -2.43 7.50 18.01
CA SER A 503 -2.74 6.31 17.20
C SER A 503 -1.57 5.79 16.37
N HIS A 504 -0.57 6.63 16.16
CA HIS A 504 0.55 6.38 15.25
C HIS A 504 1.87 6.08 15.96
N THR A 505 1.82 5.73 17.25
CA THR A 505 3.03 5.35 17.98
C THR A 505 2.86 4.04 18.72
N HIS A 506 3.95 3.27 18.78
CA HIS A 506 4.04 2.10 19.66
C HIS A 506 4.28 2.49 21.12
N THR A 507 4.65 3.74 21.40
CA THR A 507 4.85 4.26 22.75
C THR A 507 4.61 5.77 22.83
N ALA A 508 3.80 6.20 23.79
CA ALA A 508 3.60 7.62 24.05
C ALA A 508 4.72 8.25 24.90
N TYR A 509 5.55 7.41 25.53
CA TYR A 509 6.63 7.82 26.43
C TYR A 509 7.56 8.87 25.82
N VAL A 510 7.94 8.71 24.55
CA VAL A 510 8.86 9.62 23.85
C VAL A 510 8.29 11.03 23.64
N TYR A 511 6.97 11.17 23.66
CA TYR A 511 6.30 12.47 23.57
C TYR A 511 6.19 13.17 24.93
N GLY A 512 6.42 12.44 26.03
CA GLY A 512 6.25 12.96 27.39
C GLY A 512 7.04 14.24 27.65
N GLU A 513 8.35 14.24 27.36
CA GLU A 513 9.20 15.42 27.57
C GLU A 513 8.83 16.59 26.67
N LEU A 514 8.41 16.33 25.43
CA LEU A 514 7.93 17.39 24.52
C LEU A 514 6.68 18.06 25.10
N PHE A 515 5.67 17.27 25.49
CA PHE A 515 4.45 17.83 26.08
C PHE A 515 4.74 18.56 27.39
N LYS A 516 5.61 18.03 28.27
CA LYS A 516 6.01 18.71 29.51
C LYS A 516 6.62 20.09 29.26
N LYS A 517 7.42 20.24 28.20
CA LYS A 517 8.03 21.54 27.84
C LYS A 517 7.01 22.56 27.31
N ILE A 518 5.91 22.09 26.70
CA ILE A 518 4.88 22.96 26.12
C ILE A 518 3.81 23.33 27.15
N SER A 519 3.41 22.36 27.98
CA SER A 519 2.30 22.49 28.92
C SER A 519 2.74 23.02 30.28
N THR A 520 1.81 23.67 30.98
CA THR A 520 1.98 24.07 32.38
C THR A 520 1.41 23.06 33.38
N TYR A 521 0.73 22.02 32.89
CA TYR A 521 0.12 20.96 33.69
C TYR A 521 0.98 19.70 33.73
N GLU A 522 0.67 18.78 34.65
CA GLU A 522 1.40 17.52 34.77
C GLU A 522 1.14 16.62 33.56
N VAL A 523 2.21 16.06 33.00
CA VAL A 523 2.13 15.12 31.88
C VAL A 523 2.58 13.73 32.33
N THR A 524 1.68 12.77 32.24
CA THR A 524 1.98 11.34 32.48
C THR A 524 2.06 10.63 31.13
N ALA A 525 3.24 10.13 30.75
CA ALA A 525 3.42 9.42 29.49
C ALA A 525 3.68 7.93 29.72
N THR A 526 2.94 7.07 29.02
CA THR A 526 3.01 5.61 29.19
C THR A 526 3.93 4.93 28.18
N SER A 527 4.56 3.82 28.60
CA SER A 527 5.40 3.01 27.71
C SER A 527 4.57 1.96 26.95
N LYS A 528 5.24 1.13 26.12
CA LYS A 528 4.60 0.00 25.43
C LYS A 528 4.19 -1.15 26.35
N LYS A 529 4.66 -1.19 27.61
CA LYS A 529 4.40 -2.29 28.55
C LYS A 529 3.01 -2.10 29.20
N PRO A 530 2.13 -3.13 29.23
CA PRO A 530 0.81 -3.03 29.86
C PRO A 530 0.85 -2.52 31.31
N ARG A 531 1.81 -3.00 32.12
CA ARG A 531 2.01 -2.54 33.51
C ARG A 531 2.21 -1.01 33.61
N THR A 532 2.99 -0.43 32.70
CA THR A 532 3.22 1.03 32.71
C THR A 532 2.02 1.84 32.25
N ILE A 533 1.11 1.23 31.47
CA ILE A 533 -0.16 1.86 31.11
C ILE A 533 -1.06 1.90 32.33
N GLU A 534 -1.21 0.77 33.04
CA GLU A 534 -2.00 0.69 34.27
C GLU A 534 -1.45 1.62 35.36
N GLU A 535 -0.14 1.63 35.60
CA GLU A 535 0.50 2.56 36.54
C GLU A 535 0.30 4.03 36.15
N GLY A 536 0.40 4.35 34.86
CA GLY A 536 0.18 5.71 34.34
C GLY A 536 -1.27 6.15 34.50
N LEU A 537 -2.22 5.27 34.17
CA LEU A 537 -3.65 5.50 34.39
C LEU A 537 -3.97 5.64 35.88
N GLN A 538 -3.39 4.79 36.73
CA GLN A 538 -3.56 4.84 38.17
C GLN A 538 -3.02 6.16 38.73
N ARG A 539 -1.84 6.63 38.30
CA ARG A 539 -1.33 7.96 38.67
C ARG A 539 -2.27 9.06 38.19
N PHE A 540 -2.69 9.02 36.93
CA PHE A 540 -3.64 9.99 36.38
C PHE A 540 -4.99 10.01 37.14
N CYS A 541 -5.47 8.86 37.61
CA CYS A 541 -6.70 8.76 38.39
C CYS A 541 -6.53 9.19 39.85
N ASN A 542 -5.43 8.79 40.50
CA ASN A 542 -5.22 8.92 41.93
C ASN A 542 -4.65 10.27 42.36
N VAL A 543 -3.88 10.93 41.50
CA VAL A 543 -3.30 12.21 41.89
C VAL A 543 -4.44 13.24 41.92
N ARG A 544 -4.51 14.02 43.00
CA ARG A 544 -5.41 15.19 43.15
C ARG A 544 -4.99 16.33 42.21
N LEU A 545 -4.56 16.00 40.99
CA LEU A 545 -4.22 16.98 39.98
C LEU A 545 -5.49 17.73 39.63
N GLN A 546 -5.45 19.03 39.88
CA GLN A 546 -6.45 19.93 39.35
C GLN A 546 -6.36 19.98 37.82
N SER A 547 -5.16 19.76 37.24
CA SER A 547 -4.99 19.58 35.81
C SER A 547 -3.85 18.61 35.44
N GLY A 548 -4.06 17.79 34.41
CA GLY A 548 -3.07 16.85 33.90
C GLY A 548 -3.45 16.23 32.55
N LEU A 549 -2.42 15.84 31.79
CA LEU A 549 -2.51 15.18 30.50
C LEU A 549 -1.88 13.79 30.58
N CYS A 550 -2.65 12.74 30.31
CA CYS A 550 -2.14 11.37 30.21
C CYS A 550 -1.96 10.97 28.75
N LEU A 551 -0.74 10.66 28.33
CA LEU A 551 -0.40 10.22 26.98
C LEU A 551 -0.35 8.69 26.91
N LEU A 552 -1.16 8.14 26.02
CA LEU A 552 -1.31 6.72 25.75
C LEU A 552 -0.97 6.38 24.30
N ARG A 553 -0.46 5.18 24.07
CA ARG A 553 -0.39 4.62 22.72
C ARG A 553 -1.78 4.24 22.24
N GLY A 554 -2.08 4.42 20.95
CA GLY A 554 -3.35 3.99 20.37
C GLY A 554 -3.36 2.54 19.88
N ASN A 555 -2.20 1.91 19.65
CA ASN A 555 -2.14 0.52 19.17
C ASN A 555 -2.14 -0.48 20.33
N PRO A 556 -2.97 -1.55 20.27
CA PRO A 556 -2.94 -2.60 21.28
C PRO A 556 -1.59 -3.36 21.24
N PRO A 557 -1.15 -3.93 22.38
CA PRO A 557 -0.13 -4.97 22.39
C PRO A 557 -0.62 -6.15 21.55
N THR A 558 0.34 -6.84 20.95
CA THR A 558 0.11 -8.07 20.18
C THR A 558 -0.39 -9.25 21.02
N VAL A 559 -0.38 -9.14 22.35
CA VAL A 559 -0.80 -10.20 23.27
C VAL A 559 -2.08 -9.77 24.00
N PRO A 560 -3.19 -10.52 23.86
CA PRO A 560 -4.52 -10.13 24.33
C PRO A 560 -4.78 -10.29 25.84
N ASP A 561 -3.87 -10.88 26.61
CA ASP A 561 -4.27 -11.48 27.90
C ASP A 561 -4.57 -10.51 29.05
N THR A 562 -4.27 -9.22 28.93
CA THR A 562 -4.67 -8.21 29.94
C THR A 562 -4.93 -6.84 29.31
N SER A 563 -6.20 -6.56 29.02
CA SER A 563 -6.63 -5.21 28.65
C SER A 563 -6.55 -4.28 29.88
N PRO A 564 -5.97 -3.07 29.78
CA PRO A 564 -5.95 -2.13 30.89
C PRO A 564 -7.38 -1.79 31.36
N ASN A 565 -7.58 -1.58 32.66
CA ASN A 565 -8.90 -1.29 33.19
C ASN A 565 -9.24 0.21 33.01
N PHE A 566 -9.79 0.54 31.84
CA PHE A 566 -10.22 1.90 31.53
C PHE A 566 -11.50 2.33 32.24
N GLU A 567 -12.29 1.40 32.79
CA GLU A 567 -13.59 1.71 33.42
C GLU A 567 -13.46 2.64 34.63
N ARG A 568 -12.28 2.68 35.25
CA ARG A 568 -11.98 3.53 36.41
C ARG A 568 -11.52 4.94 36.03
N VAL A 569 -11.25 5.19 34.75
CA VAL A 569 -10.74 6.47 34.28
C VAL A 569 -11.90 7.45 34.14
N LYS A 570 -11.84 8.57 34.87
CA LYS A 570 -12.73 9.72 34.69
C LYS A 570 -11.91 10.95 34.36
N ALA A 571 -12.26 11.60 33.26
CA ALA A 571 -11.56 12.79 32.75
C ALA A 571 -12.55 13.70 32.00
N ASP A 572 -12.16 14.95 31.81
CA ASP A 572 -12.99 15.94 31.11
C ASP A 572 -13.00 15.71 29.60
N ALA A 573 -11.86 15.28 29.06
CA ALA A 573 -11.67 15.04 27.64
C ALA A 573 -10.87 13.77 27.30
N LEU A 574 -11.27 13.12 26.21
CA LEU A 574 -10.52 12.10 25.49
C LEU A 574 -10.14 12.62 24.11
N ILE A 575 -8.85 12.67 23.81
CA ILE A 575 -8.30 13.20 22.56
C ILE A 575 -7.65 12.05 21.80
N TYR A 576 -8.06 11.82 20.56
CA TYR A 576 -7.38 10.92 19.64
C TYR A 576 -6.56 11.72 18.65
N TRP A 577 -5.27 11.41 18.57
CA TRP A 577 -4.39 11.94 17.55
C TRP A 577 -4.19 10.90 16.43
N GLY A 578 -4.99 11.05 15.37
CA GLY A 578 -5.16 10.08 14.30
C GLY A 578 -6.32 9.12 14.53
N PHE A 579 -6.60 8.27 13.54
CA PHE A 579 -7.61 7.21 13.66
C PHE A 579 -7.05 6.07 14.51
N PRO A 580 -7.68 5.73 15.65
CA PRO A 580 -7.32 4.51 16.36
C PRO A 580 -7.60 3.29 15.48
N SER A 581 -6.81 2.23 15.65
CA SER A 581 -7.10 0.94 15.00
C SER A 581 -8.41 0.38 15.53
N SER A 582 -9.09 -0.47 14.75
CA SER A 582 -10.31 -1.19 15.19
C SER A 582 -10.09 -1.98 16.50
N ASN A 583 -8.85 -2.36 16.75
CA ASN A 583 -8.44 -3.13 17.92
C ASN A 583 -7.87 -2.25 19.04
N SER A 584 -7.91 -0.92 18.89
CA SER A 584 -7.49 0.01 19.94
C SER A 584 -8.38 -0.16 21.16
N PHE A 585 -7.78 -0.33 22.34
CA PHE A 585 -8.53 -0.43 23.60
C PHE A 585 -9.38 0.81 23.90
N LEU A 586 -9.03 1.94 23.28
CA LEU A 586 -9.71 3.21 23.43
C LEU A 586 -10.62 3.50 22.25
N TRP A 587 -10.82 2.62 21.25
CA TRP A 587 -11.81 2.92 20.22
C TRP A 587 -13.17 3.15 20.90
N PRO A 588 -13.90 4.24 20.58
CA PRO A 588 -15.07 4.64 21.34
C PRO A 588 -16.10 3.51 21.40
N ARG A 589 -16.14 2.82 22.54
CA ARG A 589 -17.26 1.99 22.97
C ARG A 589 -18.35 2.91 23.52
N PRO A 590 -19.63 2.53 23.41
CA PRO A 590 -20.74 3.28 24.01
C PRO A 590 -20.50 3.62 25.49
N THR A 591 -19.75 2.78 26.20
CA THR A 591 -19.41 2.90 27.62
C THR A 591 -18.52 4.10 28.00
N PHE A 592 -17.91 4.80 27.04
CA PHE A 592 -17.05 5.95 27.34
C PHE A 592 -17.81 7.27 27.53
N GLN A 593 -19.10 7.33 27.20
CA GLN A 593 -19.89 8.56 27.40
C GLN A 593 -20.04 8.94 28.88
N ASP A 594 -20.00 7.96 29.79
CA ASP A 594 -20.06 8.20 31.23
C ASP A 594 -18.68 8.53 31.85
N GLN A 595 -17.60 8.37 31.08
CA GLN A 595 -16.22 8.57 31.52
C GLN A 595 -15.61 9.89 31.04
N PHE A 596 -16.08 10.41 29.90
CA PHE A 596 -15.57 11.61 29.25
C PHE A 596 -16.70 12.51 28.75
N THR A 597 -16.68 13.79 29.16
CA THR A 597 -17.65 14.79 28.69
C THR A 597 -17.38 15.19 27.24
N HIS A 598 -16.10 15.24 26.85
CA HIS A 598 -15.67 15.65 25.52
C HIS A 598 -14.80 14.58 24.87
N ILE A 599 -15.08 14.24 23.62
CA ILE A 599 -14.27 13.29 22.86
C ILE A 599 -13.88 13.95 21.53
N TYR A 600 -12.58 14.18 21.33
CA TYR A 600 -12.03 14.82 20.15
C TYR A 600 -11.25 13.84 19.29
N LEU A 601 -11.51 13.81 17.98
CA LEU A 601 -10.75 13.06 16.99
C LEU A 601 -10.02 14.04 16.06
N ILE A 602 -8.70 14.15 16.19
CA ILE A 602 -7.86 15.05 15.38
C ILE A 602 -7.36 14.27 14.16
N ILE A 603 -7.74 14.72 12.96
CA ILE A 603 -7.42 14.05 11.70
C ILE A 603 -6.93 15.04 10.62
N PRO A 604 -6.05 14.60 9.72
CA PRO A 604 -5.69 15.37 8.53
C PRO A 604 -6.83 15.41 7.50
N PRO A 605 -6.81 16.36 6.54
CA PRO A 605 -7.92 16.60 5.61
C PRO A 605 -8.15 15.41 4.67
N ASN A 606 -7.05 14.78 4.25
CA ASN A 606 -7.02 13.64 3.35
C ASN A 606 -7.63 12.34 3.92
N ARG A 607 -7.98 12.31 5.22
CA ARG A 607 -8.57 11.11 5.86
C ARG A 607 -10.06 11.19 6.10
N SER A 608 -10.69 12.35 5.91
CA SER A 608 -12.14 12.49 6.04
C SER A 608 -12.92 11.66 5.00
N SER A 609 -12.32 11.37 3.84
CA SER A 609 -12.97 10.69 2.70
C SER A 609 -12.74 9.18 2.62
N THR A 610 -11.62 8.68 3.15
CA THR A 610 -11.11 7.33 2.80
C THR A 610 -11.42 6.27 3.84
N ALA A 611 -11.42 6.64 5.12
CA ALA A 611 -11.99 5.82 6.18
C ALA A 611 -13.48 6.14 6.17
N GLY A 612 -14.35 5.18 5.84
CA GLY A 612 -15.81 5.39 5.80
C GLY A 612 -16.23 6.30 6.95
N SER A 613 -16.87 7.42 6.61
CA SER A 613 -17.12 8.57 7.50
C SER A 613 -17.26 8.09 8.94
N PRO A 614 -16.45 8.57 9.91
CA PRO A 614 -16.58 8.14 11.30
C PRO A 614 -17.99 8.50 11.77
N THR A 615 -18.93 7.57 11.61
CA THR A 615 -20.37 7.82 11.74
C THR A 615 -20.75 8.29 13.14
N LEU A 616 -19.85 8.07 14.09
CA LEU A 616 -19.93 8.45 15.48
C LEU A 616 -19.51 9.90 15.75
N PHE A 617 -18.63 10.50 14.93
CA PHE A 617 -18.06 11.84 15.19
C PHE A 617 -18.63 12.91 14.25
N ARG A 618 -19.11 14.01 14.82
CA ARG A 618 -19.53 15.20 14.04
C ARG A 618 -18.37 16.17 13.88
N GLU A 619 -18.31 16.93 12.80
CA GLU A 619 -17.27 17.95 12.66
C GLU A 619 -17.48 19.02 13.73
N HIS A 620 -16.41 19.42 14.43
CA HIS A 620 -16.50 20.50 15.40
C HIS A 620 -16.80 21.82 14.66
N PRO A 621 -17.80 22.61 15.08
CA PRO A 621 -18.16 23.86 14.39
C PRO A 621 -17.01 24.86 14.31
N ASP A 622 -16.10 24.81 15.28
CA ASP A 622 -14.91 25.68 15.34
C ASP A 622 -13.67 25.06 14.67
N SER A 623 -13.80 23.97 13.91
CA SER A 623 -12.66 23.27 13.28
C SER A 623 -11.85 24.20 12.37
N ALA A 624 -12.51 25.08 11.62
CA ALA A 624 -11.85 26.03 10.73
C ALA A 624 -10.96 27.05 11.48
N MET A 625 -11.33 27.42 12.71
CA MET A 625 -10.61 28.40 13.52
C MET A 625 -9.19 27.91 13.90
N PHE A 626 -9.04 26.61 14.14
CA PHE A 626 -7.74 26.01 14.46
C PHE A 626 -6.76 26.03 13.29
N ASN A 627 -7.27 26.20 12.06
CA ASN A 627 -6.45 26.25 10.86
C ASN A 627 -5.95 27.65 10.50
N ALA A 628 -6.40 28.70 11.21
CA ALA A 628 -5.87 30.05 11.04
C ALA A 628 -4.37 30.09 11.37
N GLN A 629 -3.57 30.74 10.53
CA GLN A 629 -2.11 30.80 10.62
C GLN A 629 -1.58 32.16 11.06
N ASP A 630 -2.47 33.14 11.25
CA ASP A 630 -2.12 34.48 11.70
C ASP A 630 -1.75 34.51 13.20
N GLY A 631 -1.15 35.63 13.63
CA GLY A 631 -0.80 35.86 15.04
C GLY A 631 -2.03 35.90 15.97
N ASP A 632 -3.22 36.11 15.40
CA ASP A 632 -4.49 36.12 16.13
C ASP A 632 -5.13 34.73 16.24
N SER A 633 -4.50 33.69 15.67
CA SER A 633 -4.96 32.32 15.78
C SER A 633 -5.00 31.85 17.24
N THR A 634 -6.06 31.15 17.60
CA THR A 634 -6.21 30.52 18.92
C THR A 634 -5.06 29.57 19.26
N LEU A 635 -4.40 28.99 18.26
CA LEU A 635 -3.25 28.09 18.45
C LEU A 635 -1.90 28.83 18.47
N HIS A 636 -1.83 30.13 18.16
CA HIS A 636 -0.57 30.85 18.00
C HIS A 636 0.37 30.70 19.20
N GLN A 637 -0.13 30.94 20.42
CA GLN A 637 0.68 30.79 21.64
C GLN A 637 1.22 29.36 21.82
N PHE A 638 0.43 28.34 21.48
CA PHE A 638 0.84 26.95 21.61
C PHE A 638 1.82 26.53 20.51
N ARG A 639 1.72 27.11 19.30
CA ARG A 639 2.70 26.95 18.22
C ARG A 639 4.07 27.49 18.64
N GLU A 640 4.12 28.71 19.18
CA GLU A 640 5.38 29.31 19.65
C GLU A 640 6.03 28.49 20.77
N LYS A 641 5.22 27.98 21.72
CA LYS A 641 5.70 27.08 22.76
C LYS A 641 6.19 25.75 22.20
N ALA A 642 5.49 25.15 21.23
CA ALA A 642 5.91 23.93 20.57
C ALA A 642 7.24 24.12 19.81
N LYS A 643 7.37 25.21 19.05
CA LYS A 643 8.61 25.58 18.35
C LYS A 643 9.77 25.73 19.33
N THR A 644 9.57 26.50 20.42
CA THR A 644 10.59 26.68 21.47
C THR A 644 10.96 25.36 22.14
N ALA A 645 9.96 24.53 22.47
CA ALA A 645 10.18 23.24 23.12
C ALA A 645 11.03 22.32 22.24
N LEU A 646 10.70 22.21 20.95
CA LEU A 646 11.45 21.41 19.99
C LEU A 646 12.87 21.92 19.77
N GLY A 647 13.07 23.24 19.65
CA GLY A 647 14.39 23.84 19.54
C GLY A 647 15.28 23.60 20.78
N SER A 648 14.67 23.33 21.94
CA SER A 648 15.39 22.97 23.18
C SER A 648 15.62 21.46 23.37
N MET A 649 15.10 20.60 22.49
CA MET A 649 15.30 19.16 22.60
C MET A 649 16.69 18.78 22.09
N THR A 650 17.31 17.83 22.76
CA THR A 650 18.55 17.23 22.28
C THR A 650 18.30 16.44 20.99
N HIS A 651 19.33 16.30 20.16
CA HIS A 651 19.24 15.48 18.95
C HIS A 651 18.81 14.03 19.25
N GLY A 652 19.22 13.47 20.40
CA GLY A 652 18.83 12.13 20.83
C GLY A 652 17.33 12.01 21.13
N GLU A 653 16.73 13.00 21.77
CA GLU A 653 15.28 13.03 22.05
C GLU A 653 14.48 13.20 20.76
N LEU A 654 14.89 14.11 19.88
CA LEU A 654 14.25 14.29 18.57
C LEU A 654 14.33 13.01 17.73
N LYS A 655 15.49 12.34 17.73
CA LYS A 655 15.67 11.05 17.05
C LYS A 655 14.73 9.98 17.61
N GLN A 656 14.49 9.95 18.92
CA GLN A 656 13.52 9.02 19.51
C GLN A 656 12.09 9.34 19.05
N ILE A 657 11.67 10.61 19.05
CA ILE A 657 10.34 10.99 18.54
C ILE A 657 10.18 10.55 17.08
N ILE A 658 11.16 10.86 16.22
CA ILE A 658 11.20 10.43 14.81
C ILE A 658 11.10 8.90 14.70
N GLN A 659 11.89 8.17 15.48
CA GLN A 659 11.97 6.71 15.43
C GLN A 659 10.65 6.03 15.79
N PHE A 660 9.81 6.66 16.63
CA PHE A 660 8.55 6.07 17.10
C PHE A 660 7.31 6.70 16.45
N TYR A 661 7.49 7.66 15.55
CA TYR A 661 6.41 8.23 14.75
C TYR A 661 6.15 7.33 13.52
N PHE A 662 5.16 6.45 13.65
CA PHE A 662 4.70 5.51 12.62
C PHE A 662 3.21 5.71 12.34
N PRO A 663 2.81 6.79 11.65
CA PRO A 663 1.42 6.94 11.29
C PRO A 663 0.99 5.81 10.38
N ALA A 664 -0.21 5.30 10.67
CA ALA A 664 -0.83 4.22 9.90
C ALA A 664 -0.82 4.51 8.38
N HIS A 665 -0.71 5.80 8.02
CA HIS A 665 -0.31 6.26 6.70
C HIS A 665 0.76 7.37 6.89
N PRO A 666 1.95 7.26 6.27
CA PRO A 666 3.04 8.24 6.38
C PRO A 666 2.55 9.67 6.05
N PRO A 667 3.06 10.72 6.71
CA PRO A 667 2.71 12.08 6.34
C PRO A 667 3.21 12.37 4.91
N ALA A 668 2.73 13.44 4.28
CA ALA A 668 3.17 13.82 2.91
C ALA A 668 4.69 14.09 2.80
N TYR A 669 5.39 14.21 3.93
CA TYR A 669 6.82 14.47 4.05
C TYR A 669 7.53 13.29 4.71
N LEU A 670 8.85 13.14 4.52
CA LEU A 670 9.65 12.20 5.31
C LEU A 670 9.53 12.55 6.80
N THR A 671 9.47 11.60 7.73
CA THR A 671 9.30 11.88 9.17
C THR A 671 10.33 12.89 9.73
N ALA A 672 11.55 12.88 9.21
CA ALA A 672 12.58 13.88 9.54
C ALA A 672 12.25 15.27 8.98
N GLU A 673 11.74 15.38 7.76
CA GLU A 673 11.24 16.63 7.18
C GLU A 673 9.92 17.09 7.83
N PHE A 674 9.06 16.18 8.28
CA PHE A 674 7.86 16.52 9.02
C PHE A 674 8.22 17.26 10.31
N ILE A 675 9.21 16.74 11.06
CA ILE A 675 9.67 17.38 12.29
C ILE A 675 10.51 18.64 11.99
N GLY A 676 11.36 18.62 10.95
CA GLY A 676 12.17 19.77 10.53
C GLY A 676 11.35 20.91 9.90
N LYS A 677 10.68 20.65 8.77
CA LYS A 677 9.94 21.66 8.01
C LYS A 677 8.63 22.07 8.68
N VAL A 678 7.87 21.10 9.21
CA VAL A 678 6.50 21.38 9.67
C VAL A 678 6.47 21.83 11.13
N MET A 679 7.36 21.32 12.00
CA MET A 679 7.35 21.71 13.40
C MET A 679 8.34 22.83 13.78
N MET A 680 9.47 22.99 13.08
CA MET A 680 10.43 24.08 13.37
C MET A 680 10.21 25.33 12.51
N ARG A 681 9.51 25.23 11.36
CA ARG A 681 9.36 26.32 10.37
C ARG A 681 10.67 27.05 10.05
N ASP A 682 11.77 26.30 9.97
CA ASP A 682 13.02 26.85 9.49
C ASP A 682 13.20 26.36 8.05
N ASP A 683 13.24 27.30 7.10
CA ASP A 683 13.53 27.06 5.68
C ASP A 683 14.98 26.57 5.43
N TYR A 684 15.73 26.25 6.50
CA TYR A 684 17.17 26.02 6.49
C TYR A 684 17.60 24.54 6.60
N PHE A 685 16.67 23.59 6.51
CA PHE A 685 16.97 22.15 6.51
C PHE A 685 16.79 21.47 5.15
#